data_AF-A0A973FKD8-F1
#
_entry.id   AF-A0A973FKD8-F1
#
_cell.length_a   1.000
_cell.length_b   1.000
_cell.length_c   1.000
_cell.angle_alpha   90.00
_cell.angle_beta   90.00
_cell.angle_gamma   90.00
#
_symmetry.space_group_name_H-M   'P 1'
#
loop_
_entity.id
_entity.type
_entity.pdbx_description
1 polymer ?
#
loop_
_entity_poly.entity_id
_entity_poly.type
_entity_poly.pdbx_seq_one_letter_code
_entity_poly.pdbx_strand_id
1 'polypeptide(L)'
;DQIRALTDAVAAGGSVVDDTLRIPPNPATKSSLETILIPHQVLDDGSIQIRTFHAFLACLGITDDLKKQTTWADVPKEASLLDLVMQISGLKLRSRSGTRIGGRMGRPGKSKPRKMNPPPHALFPLGDSGGARRSFQSASSHTAETDQNNTEIDFQKEGGIIEIEVGRRRCSQCGEMGYLCRCEKCGGHTDAIFTCTKCGRETTLPRCPGCDAPATCSQRVTLDVKGEYAKVMARLGLKADSIALVKGVKGVISKEKTVEAMEKGILRAIRNIWVFKDGTTRFDMIDLPLTHIRPDEVRVPVEKLRSLGYVKDTHGYDLQNASQVVELHPQDILVSDSCAAYMVSVAQFMDDLLVKCYGLEPFYNITKPEDLVGHLVIGLAPHTSAGVLARIVGFTRANVGYAHPFFHAAKRRNCFYGDTEIEVFDGRKWEKIPIRKFVLENFDLSRPGVDRLGTYYSDPARPFFTRSVDTAGGIHLRRITSVSIHRSPATLIRFQTARGGQELVVTPDHSMLVWDTGYLRKVKAVELKAGDALPVFGGAGVIADRIAVAEPVPAPEERVFCLTVDTDHTLTANGIFTGQCDGDEDCIMLLLDGLINFSRAFLPQNRGGSMDAPLVLTSRIDPAEIDKEALNIDVCDHYPIEVYTSALVYAEPKTIVKLIDRVENRIGTPAQVEGFQFTHDTSDISSGPLESMYTQMKTMTDKLEAELVLAEKIRAV
;
A
#
# COMPACT_ATOMS: atom_id res chain seq x y z
N ASP A 1 31.65 -39.45 -5.23
CA ASP A 1 31.16 -40.77 -4.76
C ASP A 1 29.67 -41.02 -4.94
N GLN A 2 28.77 -40.12 -4.52
CA GLN A 2 27.32 -40.34 -4.69
C GLN A 2 26.89 -40.60 -6.16
N ILE A 3 27.42 -39.84 -7.13
CA ILE A 3 27.16 -40.08 -8.57
C ILE A 3 27.69 -41.44 -9.02
N ARG A 4 28.86 -41.87 -8.52
CA ARG A 4 29.43 -43.20 -8.83
C ARG A 4 28.51 -44.31 -8.31
N ALA A 5 28.11 -44.22 -7.05
CA ALA A 5 27.19 -45.17 -6.42
C ALA A 5 25.83 -45.24 -7.15
N LEU A 6 25.29 -44.09 -7.57
CA LEU A 6 24.08 -44.04 -8.37
C LEU A 6 24.27 -44.71 -9.74
N THR A 7 25.39 -44.47 -10.41
CA THR A 7 25.74 -45.08 -11.70
C THR A 7 25.90 -46.60 -11.56
N ASP A 8 26.58 -47.07 -10.52
CA ASP A 8 26.70 -48.51 -10.20
C ASP A 8 25.34 -49.15 -9.97
N ALA A 9 24.47 -48.52 -9.18
CA ALA A 9 23.13 -49.02 -8.90
C ALA A 9 22.27 -49.13 -10.17
N VAL A 10 22.33 -48.14 -11.05
CA VAL A 10 21.58 -48.13 -12.32
C VAL A 10 22.14 -49.15 -13.30
N ALA A 11 23.45 -49.26 -13.45
CA ALA A 11 24.08 -50.18 -14.40
C ALA A 11 23.96 -51.66 -13.97
N ALA A 12 24.03 -51.94 -12.66
CA ALA A 12 23.97 -53.32 -12.15
C ALA A 12 22.53 -53.82 -11.93
N GLY A 13 21.61 -52.95 -11.54
CA GLY A 13 20.25 -53.32 -11.17
C GLY A 13 19.17 -52.87 -12.15
N GLY A 14 19.46 -51.92 -13.03
CA GLY A 14 18.47 -51.33 -13.92
C GLY A 14 17.95 -52.28 -14.99
N SER A 15 16.71 -52.08 -15.42
CA SER A 15 16.15 -52.71 -16.62
C SER A 15 15.29 -51.70 -17.38
N VAL A 16 15.32 -51.75 -18.71
CA VAL A 16 14.44 -50.92 -19.55
C VAL A 16 13.24 -51.79 -19.96
N VAL A 17 12.05 -51.41 -19.52
CA VAL A 17 10.79 -52.10 -19.81
C VAL A 17 9.76 -51.06 -20.25
N ASP A 18 9.12 -51.29 -21.39
CA ASP A 18 8.09 -50.40 -21.96
C ASP A 18 8.53 -48.93 -22.08
N ASP A 19 9.74 -48.69 -22.59
CA ASP A 19 10.33 -47.35 -22.73
C ASP A 19 10.44 -46.59 -21.40
N THR A 20 10.61 -47.32 -20.29
CA THR A 20 10.85 -46.75 -18.97
C THR A 20 12.01 -47.46 -18.28
N LEU A 21 12.83 -46.70 -17.57
CA LEU A 21 13.91 -47.24 -16.75
C LEU A 21 13.33 -47.69 -15.40
N ARG A 22 13.48 -48.98 -15.08
CA ARG A 22 13.14 -49.56 -13.78
C ARG A 22 14.41 -49.83 -13.00
N ILE A 23 14.48 -49.30 -11.78
CA ILE A 23 15.60 -49.49 -10.84
C ILE A 23 15.06 -50.26 -9.62
N PRO A 24 15.75 -51.30 -9.13
CA PRO A 24 15.36 -52.04 -7.94
C PRO A 24 15.25 -51.14 -6.69
N PRO A 25 14.44 -51.52 -5.69
CA PRO A 25 14.27 -50.75 -4.47
C PRO A 25 15.61 -50.58 -3.74
N ASN A 26 16.10 -49.33 -3.68
CA ASN A 26 17.27 -48.96 -2.90
C ASN A 26 17.07 -47.56 -2.27
N PRO A 27 17.05 -47.43 -0.93
CA PRO A 27 16.87 -46.14 -0.25
C PRO A 27 17.91 -45.08 -0.62
N ALA A 28 19.17 -45.47 -0.83
CA ALA A 28 20.24 -44.53 -1.17
C ALA A 28 20.08 -43.99 -2.60
N THR A 29 19.67 -44.85 -3.54
CA THR A 29 19.34 -44.46 -4.91
C THR A 29 18.14 -43.53 -4.91
N LYS A 30 17.08 -43.86 -4.16
CA LYS A 30 15.89 -43.02 -4.02
C LYS A 30 16.22 -41.62 -3.52
N SER A 31 16.92 -41.52 -2.39
CA SER A 31 17.33 -40.23 -1.80
C SER A 31 18.21 -39.40 -2.76
N SER A 32 19.07 -40.07 -3.54
CA SER A 32 19.88 -39.41 -4.56
C SER A 32 19.01 -38.83 -5.68
N LEU A 33 18.06 -39.62 -6.21
CA LEU A 33 17.11 -39.19 -7.26
C LEU A 33 16.23 -38.02 -6.80
N GLU A 34 15.74 -38.06 -5.56
CA GLU A 34 15.00 -36.96 -4.93
C GLU A 34 15.86 -35.70 -4.79
N THR A 35 17.15 -35.86 -4.45
CA THR A 35 18.09 -34.74 -4.30
C THR A 35 18.35 -34.02 -5.62
N ILE A 36 18.50 -34.77 -6.73
CA ILE A 36 18.72 -34.22 -8.07
C ILE A 36 17.41 -33.88 -8.82
N LEU A 37 16.26 -34.05 -8.17
CA LEU A 37 14.93 -33.69 -8.68
C LEU A 37 14.56 -34.44 -9.98
N ILE A 38 14.92 -35.72 -10.10
CA ILE A 38 14.48 -36.57 -11.22
C ILE A 38 13.05 -37.05 -10.96
N PRO A 39 12.07 -36.71 -11.81
CA PRO A 39 10.70 -37.20 -11.66
C PRO A 39 10.67 -38.72 -11.83
N HIS A 40 10.16 -39.41 -10.80
CA HIS A 40 10.09 -40.87 -10.77
C HIS A 40 8.83 -41.33 -10.02
N GLN A 41 8.40 -42.55 -10.29
CA GLN A 41 7.27 -43.21 -9.62
C GLN A 41 7.77 -44.45 -8.89
N VAL A 42 7.29 -44.69 -7.67
CA VAL A 42 7.55 -45.95 -6.95
C VAL A 42 6.38 -46.89 -7.24
N LEU A 43 6.69 -48.09 -7.77
CA LEU A 43 5.71 -49.13 -8.07
C LEU A 43 5.37 -49.97 -6.82
N ASP A 44 4.34 -50.79 -6.90
CA ASP A 44 3.86 -51.61 -5.78
C ASP A 44 4.91 -52.62 -5.25
N ASP A 45 5.82 -53.05 -6.13
CA ASP A 45 6.97 -53.91 -5.79
C ASP A 45 8.15 -53.14 -5.17
N GLY A 46 8.01 -51.82 -4.97
CA GLY A 46 9.03 -50.92 -4.45
C GLY A 46 10.05 -50.46 -5.48
N SER A 47 9.97 -50.93 -6.73
CA SER A 47 10.87 -50.50 -7.80
C SER A 47 10.60 -49.06 -8.23
N ILE A 48 11.65 -48.38 -8.70
CA ILE A 48 11.61 -46.98 -9.12
C ILE A 48 11.52 -46.93 -10.65
N GLN A 49 10.45 -46.32 -11.15
CA GLN A 49 10.21 -46.12 -12.57
C GLN A 49 10.52 -44.68 -12.98
N ILE A 50 11.36 -44.51 -14.02
CA ILE A 50 11.73 -43.22 -14.60
C ILE A 50 11.33 -43.22 -16.07
N ARG A 51 10.42 -42.32 -16.46
CA ARG A 51 9.94 -42.19 -17.85
C ARG A 51 10.93 -41.43 -18.73
N THR A 52 11.48 -40.32 -18.24
CA THR A 52 12.41 -39.47 -19.02
C THR A 52 13.86 -39.81 -18.67
N PHE A 53 14.31 -41.02 -19.03
CA PHE A 53 15.57 -41.57 -18.52
C PHE A 53 16.79 -41.39 -19.44
N HIS A 54 16.62 -41.14 -20.75
CA HIS A 54 17.78 -41.03 -21.68
C HIS A 54 18.77 -39.93 -21.30
N ALA A 55 18.29 -38.72 -21.02
CA ALA A 55 19.15 -37.63 -20.58
C ALA A 55 19.83 -37.95 -19.23
N PHE A 56 19.12 -38.67 -18.36
CA PHE A 56 19.65 -39.15 -17.08
C PHE A 56 20.76 -40.19 -17.26
N LEU A 57 20.58 -41.20 -18.12
CA LEU A 57 21.61 -42.20 -18.44
C LEU A 57 22.83 -41.55 -19.10
N ALA A 58 22.62 -40.63 -20.04
CA ALA A 58 23.69 -39.88 -20.68
C ALA A 58 24.54 -39.11 -19.65
N CYS A 59 23.89 -38.44 -18.68
CA CYS A 59 24.58 -37.73 -17.60
C CYS A 59 25.36 -38.67 -16.65
N LEU A 60 24.93 -39.92 -16.50
CA LEU A 60 25.65 -40.94 -15.72
C LEU A 60 26.73 -41.67 -16.54
N GLY A 61 26.84 -41.42 -17.85
CA GLY A 61 27.75 -42.16 -18.73
C GLY A 61 27.35 -43.62 -18.86
N ILE A 62 26.06 -43.88 -18.96
CA ILE A 62 25.48 -45.20 -19.17
C ILE A 62 24.89 -45.24 -20.59
N THR A 63 25.18 -46.29 -21.35
CA THR A 63 24.59 -46.51 -22.68
C THR A 63 23.14 -46.99 -22.55
N ASP A 64 22.36 -46.96 -23.64
CA ASP A 64 20.97 -47.46 -23.60
C ASP A 64 20.88 -48.96 -23.20
N ASP A 65 21.94 -49.74 -23.46
CA ASP A 65 22.12 -51.13 -22.97
C ASP A 65 22.48 -51.24 -21.47
N LEU A 66 22.39 -50.14 -20.71
CA LEU A 66 22.72 -50.05 -19.28
C LEU A 66 24.18 -50.38 -18.90
N LYS A 67 25.11 -50.24 -19.85
CA LYS A 67 26.55 -50.44 -19.60
C LYS A 67 27.25 -49.12 -19.31
N LYS A 68 28.17 -49.15 -18.34
CA LYS A 68 29.04 -48.01 -18.04
C LYS A 68 29.99 -47.73 -19.20
N GLN A 69 30.12 -46.46 -19.57
CA GLN A 69 31.08 -46.01 -20.56
C GLN A 69 32.52 -46.04 -20.01
N THR A 70 33.50 -46.19 -20.91
CA THR A 70 34.93 -46.23 -20.58
C THR A 70 35.45 -44.89 -20.04
N THR A 71 34.72 -43.79 -20.29
CA THR A 71 35.05 -42.43 -19.81
C THR A 71 35.18 -42.34 -18.30
N TRP A 72 34.57 -43.25 -17.54
CA TRP A 72 34.74 -43.35 -16.09
C TRP A 72 36.18 -43.66 -15.63
N ALA A 73 37.01 -44.25 -16.50
CA ALA A 73 38.41 -44.58 -16.19
C ALA A 73 39.32 -43.34 -16.13
N ASP A 74 39.00 -42.32 -16.92
CA ASP A 74 39.84 -41.11 -17.12
C ASP A 74 39.40 -39.92 -16.26
N VAL A 75 38.48 -40.14 -15.32
CA VAL A 75 37.89 -39.08 -14.50
C VAL A 75 38.87 -38.57 -13.43
N PRO A 76 39.16 -37.26 -13.37
CA PRO A 76 39.95 -36.65 -12.30
C PRO A 76 39.30 -36.83 -10.93
N LYS A 77 40.11 -37.12 -9.89
CA LYS A 77 39.60 -37.33 -8.52
C LYS A 77 39.06 -36.05 -7.86
N GLU A 78 39.46 -34.86 -8.34
CA GLU A 78 39.14 -33.56 -7.74
C GLU A 78 38.24 -32.66 -8.62
N ALA A 79 37.55 -33.23 -9.62
CA ALA A 79 36.65 -32.46 -10.47
C ALA A 79 35.41 -31.98 -9.71
N SER A 80 34.91 -30.77 -10.04
CA SER A 80 33.60 -30.33 -9.56
C SER A 80 32.50 -31.27 -10.09
N LEU A 81 31.37 -31.38 -9.37
CA LEU A 81 30.29 -32.31 -9.74
C LEU A 81 29.77 -32.07 -11.17
N LEU A 82 29.69 -30.82 -11.61
CA LEU A 82 29.21 -30.50 -12.95
C LEU A 82 30.25 -30.83 -14.02
N ASP A 83 31.53 -30.54 -13.76
CA ASP A 83 32.63 -30.86 -14.69
C ASP A 83 32.76 -32.38 -14.87
N LEU A 84 32.61 -33.13 -13.78
CA LEU A 84 32.55 -34.58 -13.78
C LEU A 84 31.47 -35.11 -14.74
N VAL A 85 30.24 -34.64 -14.58
CA VAL A 85 29.10 -35.07 -15.40
C VAL A 85 29.27 -34.65 -16.87
N MET A 86 29.80 -33.45 -17.13
CA MET A 86 30.10 -32.99 -18.50
C MET A 86 31.16 -33.88 -19.18
N GLN A 87 32.23 -34.24 -18.47
CA GLN A 87 33.27 -35.12 -19.00
C GLN A 87 32.74 -36.53 -19.30
N ILE A 88 31.95 -37.09 -18.38
CA ILE A 88 31.40 -38.44 -18.53
C ILE A 88 30.38 -38.50 -19.68
N SER A 89 29.49 -37.52 -19.76
CA SER A 89 28.42 -37.47 -20.77
C SER A 89 28.89 -36.99 -22.14
N GLY A 90 30.01 -36.25 -22.20
CA GLY A 90 30.44 -35.54 -23.40
C GLY A 90 29.57 -34.32 -23.75
N LEU A 91 28.61 -33.96 -22.89
CA LEU A 91 27.67 -32.87 -23.12
C LEU A 91 28.12 -31.60 -22.40
N LYS A 92 27.92 -30.45 -23.05
CA LYS A 92 28.06 -29.15 -22.39
C LYS A 92 26.84 -28.87 -21.53
N LEU A 93 27.02 -28.88 -20.21
CA LEU A 93 25.95 -28.67 -19.25
C LEU A 93 26.17 -27.34 -18.50
N ARG A 94 25.09 -26.73 -18.04
CA ARG A 94 25.12 -25.56 -17.16
C ARG A 94 24.23 -25.82 -15.95
N SER A 95 24.56 -25.20 -14.83
CA SER A 95 23.73 -25.31 -13.63
C SER A 95 22.34 -24.73 -13.90
N ARG A 96 21.30 -25.55 -13.72
CA ARG A 96 19.89 -25.12 -13.85
C ARG A 96 19.46 -24.21 -12.70
N SER A 97 20.03 -24.38 -11.51
CA SER A 97 19.70 -23.62 -10.30
C SER A 97 20.98 -23.18 -9.59
N GLY A 98 21.76 -22.30 -10.24
CA GLY A 98 23.01 -21.77 -9.69
C GLY A 98 22.81 -20.81 -8.51
N THR A 99 21.69 -20.10 -8.49
CA THR A 99 21.34 -19.13 -7.46
C THR A 99 20.01 -19.52 -6.83
N ARG A 100 19.90 -19.38 -5.52
CA ARG A 100 18.66 -19.58 -4.77
C ARG A 100 18.37 -18.32 -3.96
N ILE A 101 17.11 -17.92 -3.92
CA ILE A 101 16.64 -16.77 -3.16
C ILE A 101 15.74 -17.31 -2.06
N GLY A 102 16.01 -16.89 -0.82
CA GLY A 102 15.14 -17.19 0.31
C GLY A 102 13.93 -16.24 0.32
N GLY A 103 12.83 -16.68 0.91
CA GLY A 103 11.64 -15.85 1.09
C GLY A 103 10.96 -16.18 2.41
N ARG A 104 10.41 -15.16 3.07
CA ARG A 104 9.56 -15.31 4.25
C ARG A 104 8.22 -14.64 3.99
N MET A 105 7.14 -15.31 4.38
CA MET A 105 5.80 -14.73 4.31
C MET A 105 5.75 -13.47 5.21
N GLY A 106 5.37 -12.35 4.61
CA GLY A 106 5.29 -11.06 5.29
C GLY A 106 3.85 -10.70 5.64
N ARG A 107 3.36 -9.61 5.06
CA ARG A 107 1.99 -9.13 5.28
C ARG A 107 1.01 -9.82 4.30
N PRO A 108 -0.14 -10.34 4.77
CA PRO A 108 -1.14 -10.93 3.89
C PRO A 108 -1.89 -9.86 3.08
N GLY A 109 -2.48 -10.30 1.96
CA GLY A 109 -3.41 -9.54 1.12
C GLY A 109 -4.48 -8.79 1.91
N LYS A 110 -4.78 -7.54 1.55
CA LYS A 110 -5.84 -6.73 2.18
C LYS A 110 -6.61 -5.94 1.12
N SER A 111 -7.93 -6.09 1.16
CA SER A 111 -8.88 -5.36 0.32
C SER A 111 -10.16 -5.12 1.12
N LYS A 112 -10.30 -3.96 1.76
CA LYS A 112 -11.42 -3.67 2.68
C LYS A 112 -11.81 -2.19 2.69
N PRO A 113 -13.10 -1.86 2.92
CA PRO A 113 -13.52 -0.48 3.14
C PRO A 113 -12.78 0.14 4.33
N ARG A 114 -12.34 1.39 4.20
CA ARG A 114 -11.68 2.10 5.29
C ARG A 114 -12.72 2.57 6.30
N LYS A 115 -12.68 1.96 7.50
CA LYS A 115 -13.64 2.20 8.58
C LYS A 115 -12.97 2.90 9.76
N MET A 116 -13.60 3.96 10.26
CA MET A 116 -13.27 4.50 11.58
C MET A 116 -13.77 3.55 12.68
N ASN A 117 -13.26 3.71 13.90
CA ASN A 117 -13.72 2.94 15.05
C ASN A 117 -14.40 3.84 16.10
N PRO A 118 -15.70 3.66 16.38
CA PRO A 118 -16.71 2.95 15.59
C PRO A 118 -16.96 3.60 14.22
N PRO A 119 -17.51 2.88 13.23
CA PRO A 119 -17.68 3.39 11.87
C PRO A 119 -18.92 4.29 11.74
N PRO A 120 -18.78 5.61 11.48
CA PRO A 120 -19.90 6.51 11.32
C PRO A 120 -20.47 6.45 9.89
N HIS A 121 -21.74 6.81 9.75
CA HIS A 121 -22.39 7.09 8.47
C HIS A 121 -22.42 8.61 8.18
N ALA A 122 -22.49 9.43 9.24
CA ALA A 122 -22.49 10.89 9.16
C ALA A 122 -21.48 11.51 10.14
N LEU A 123 -20.84 12.61 9.74
CA LEU A 123 -20.07 13.46 10.66
C LEU A 123 -21.00 14.40 11.45
N PHE A 124 -21.90 13.80 12.23
CA PHE A 124 -22.89 14.48 13.08
C PHE A 124 -22.68 14.12 14.55
N PRO A 125 -22.52 15.09 15.46
CA PRO A 125 -22.26 14.81 16.86
C PRO A 125 -23.52 14.35 17.59
N LEU A 126 -23.47 13.19 18.26
CA LEU A 126 -24.56 12.64 19.08
C LEU A 126 -24.22 12.54 20.57
N GLY A 127 -23.00 12.97 20.96
CA GLY A 127 -22.54 12.87 22.35
C GLY A 127 -22.56 11.44 22.87
N ASP A 128 -22.84 11.31 24.16
CA ASP A 128 -23.04 10.02 24.82
C ASP A 128 -24.50 9.50 24.65
N SER A 129 -25.42 10.36 24.23
CA SER A 129 -26.83 10.00 23.99
C SER A 129 -27.04 9.00 22.87
N GLY A 130 -26.09 8.88 21.93
CA GLY A 130 -26.09 7.83 20.90
C GLY A 130 -25.72 6.42 21.41
N GLY A 131 -25.37 6.26 22.69
CA GLY A 131 -24.93 5.01 23.30
C GLY A 131 -23.60 4.47 22.71
N ALA A 132 -23.25 3.23 23.06
CA ALA A 132 -21.99 2.60 22.62
C ALA A 132 -21.84 2.52 21.09
N ARG A 133 -22.96 2.43 20.36
CA ARG A 133 -23.01 2.36 18.90
C ARG A 133 -23.09 3.74 18.21
N ARG A 134 -23.22 4.83 18.98
CA ARG A 134 -23.33 6.21 18.50
C ARG A 134 -24.43 6.38 17.45
N SER A 135 -25.65 5.90 17.75
CA SER A 135 -26.74 5.84 16.78
C SER A 135 -27.81 6.91 16.96
N PHE A 136 -28.39 7.37 15.85
CA PHE A 136 -29.51 8.33 15.88
C PHE A 136 -30.76 7.73 16.52
N GLN A 137 -31.00 6.44 16.32
CA GLN A 137 -32.10 5.70 16.95
C GLN A 137 -31.98 5.73 18.48
N SER A 138 -30.80 5.43 19.03
CA SER A 138 -30.55 5.50 20.48
C SER A 138 -30.70 6.93 21.02
N ALA A 139 -30.19 7.92 20.28
CA ALA A 139 -30.33 9.33 20.66
C ALA A 139 -31.80 9.79 20.64
N SER A 140 -32.60 9.31 19.70
CA SER A 140 -34.03 9.63 19.60
C SER A 140 -34.87 9.03 20.74
N SER A 141 -34.40 7.93 21.32
CA SER A 141 -34.99 7.30 22.52
C SER A 141 -34.42 7.81 23.83
N HIS A 142 -33.44 8.72 23.81
CA HIS A 142 -32.74 9.17 25.00
C HIS A 142 -33.63 10.11 25.84
N THR A 143 -33.81 9.79 27.12
CA THR A 143 -34.43 10.66 28.13
C THR A 143 -33.35 11.20 29.05
N ALA A 144 -33.38 12.52 29.31
CA ALA A 144 -32.44 13.17 30.22
C ALA A 144 -32.80 12.87 31.68
N GLU A 145 -32.51 11.65 32.15
CA GLU A 145 -32.37 11.20 33.56
C GLU A 145 -32.35 9.66 33.59
N THR A 146 -31.17 9.03 33.70
CA THR A 146 -31.06 7.80 34.50
C THR A 146 -30.77 8.28 35.91
N ASP A 147 -31.84 8.55 36.66
CA ASP A 147 -31.73 8.77 38.10
C ASP A 147 -31.22 7.48 38.74
N GLN A 148 -30.27 7.60 39.66
CA GLN A 148 -29.64 6.45 40.34
C GLN A 148 -30.59 5.65 41.23
N ASN A 149 -31.84 6.09 41.36
CA ASN A 149 -32.88 5.42 42.14
C ASN A 149 -34.03 5.05 41.20
N ASN A 150 -34.16 3.75 40.97
CA ASN A 150 -35.10 3.09 40.08
C ASN A 150 -36.56 3.20 40.59
N THR A 151 -37.10 4.42 40.63
CA THR A 151 -38.48 4.70 41.05
C THR A 151 -39.15 5.64 40.06
N GLU A 152 -40.15 5.07 39.37
CA GLU A 152 -41.17 5.71 38.53
C GLU A 152 -40.72 6.21 37.15
N ILE A 153 -41.04 5.38 36.14
CA ILE A 153 -41.01 5.71 34.71
C ILE A 153 -42.19 6.65 34.44
N ASP A 154 -41.92 7.94 34.34
CA ASP A 154 -42.91 8.93 33.94
C ASP A 154 -43.10 8.89 32.41
N PHE A 155 -44.26 8.41 31.94
CA PHE A 155 -44.58 8.16 30.53
C PHE A 155 -44.77 9.43 29.68
N GLN A 156 -44.48 10.61 30.22
CA GLN A 156 -44.75 11.91 29.58
C GLN A 156 -43.50 12.81 29.37
N LYS A 157 -42.27 12.32 29.57
CA LYS A 157 -41.08 13.10 29.18
C LYS A 157 -40.72 12.83 27.71
N GLU A 158 -40.78 13.87 26.88
CA GLU A 158 -40.41 13.83 25.46
C GLU A 158 -38.94 13.38 25.29
N GLY A 159 -38.74 12.11 24.93
CA GLY A 159 -37.42 11.57 24.58
C GLY A 159 -36.92 12.08 23.23
N GLY A 160 -35.61 12.28 23.10
CA GLY A 160 -34.95 12.71 21.86
C GLY A 160 -34.28 14.09 21.91
N ILE A 161 -34.41 14.81 23.02
CA ILE A 161 -33.73 16.10 23.23
C ILE A 161 -32.31 15.85 23.75
N ILE A 162 -31.32 16.28 22.98
CA ILE A 162 -29.90 16.15 23.33
C ILE A 162 -29.18 17.51 23.25
N GLU A 163 -28.16 17.70 24.08
CA GLU A 163 -27.25 18.83 24.00
C GLU A 163 -26.02 18.43 23.18
N ILE A 164 -25.77 19.13 22.08
CA ILE A 164 -24.64 18.86 21.18
C ILE A 164 -23.71 20.07 21.09
N GLU A 165 -22.42 19.80 20.92
CA GLU A 165 -21.41 20.83 20.69
C GLU A 165 -21.09 20.95 19.19
N VAL A 166 -21.34 22.13 18.63
CA VAL A 166 -21.30 22.42 17.19
C VAL A 166 -20.68 23.79 16.90
N GLY A 167 -20.32 24.04 15.64
CA GLY A 167 -19.84 25.35 15.20
C GLY A 167 -20.94 26.41 15.12
N ARG A 168 -20.61 27.65 15.50
CA ARG A 168 -21.42 28.85 15.32
C ARG A 168 -21.22 29.37 13.90
N ARG A 169 -22.31 29.48 13.15
CA ARG A 169 -22.32 29.91 11.75
C ARG A 169 -23.35 31.02 11.52
N ARG A 170 -23.11 31.87 10.52
CA ARG A 170 -24.02 32.93 10.08
C ARG A 170 -24.27 32.84 8.60
N CYS A 171 -25.53 32.96 8.20
CA CYS A 171 -25.88 32.99 6.79
C CYS A 171 -25.36 34.26 6.11
N SER A 172 -24.68 34.09 4.98
CA SER A 172 -24.16 35.21 4.18
C SER A 172 -25.25 36.03 3.49
N GLN A 173 -26.46 35.49 3.34
CA GLN A 173 -27.58 36.16 2.66
C GLN A 173 -28.55 36.86 3.61
N CYS A 174 -28.98 36.20 4.68
CA CYS A 174 -30.01 36.74 5.59
C CYS A 174 -29.50 37.08 7.00
N GLY A 175 -28.23 36.78 7.31
CA GLY A 175 -27.63 37.05 8.62
C GLY A 175 -28.08 36.13 9.76
N GLU A 176 -28.96 35.16 9.49
CA GLU A 176 -29.46 34.21 10.49
C GLU A 176 -28.31 33.39 11.09
N MET A 177 -28.33 33.21 12.41
CA MET A 177 -27.33 32.44 13.14
C MET A 177 -27.78 30.98 13.26
N GLY A 178 -26.86 30.04 13.10
CA GLY A 178 -27.17 28.61 13.22
C GLY A 178 -25.91 27.76 13.34
N TYR A 179 -26.03 26.47 13.02
CA TYR A 179 -24.92 25.51 13.03
C TYR A 179 -24.78 24.70 11.72
N LEU A 180 -25.83 24.68 10.90
CA LEU A 180 -25.84 23.98 9.61
C LEU A 180 -25.13 24.81 8.53
N CYS A 181 -24.48 24.13 7.57
CA CYS A 181 -23.81 24.77 6.42
C CYS A 181 -24.79 25.43 5.42
N ARG A 182 -26.08 25.08 5.50
CA ARG A 182 -27.17 25.63 4.70
C ARG A 182 -28.19 26.25 5.63
N CYS A 183 -28.54 27.51 5.40
CA CYS A 183 -29.53 28.22 6.19
C CYS A 183 -30.93 27.62 5.97
N GLU A 184 -31.64 27.30 7.05
CA GLU A 184 -33.00 26.75 6.96
C GLU A 184 -34.04 27.77 6.48
N LYS A 185 -33.77 29.07 6.69
CA LYS A 185 -34.69 30.15 6.35
C LYS A 185 -34.66 30.56 4.88
N CYS A 186 -33.47 30.72 4.30
CA CYS A 186 -33.30 31.19 2.91
C CYS A 186 -32.55 30.22 2.00
N GLY A 187 -32.00 29.12 2.53
CA GLY A 187 -31.23 28.15 1.76
C GLY A 187 -29.79 28.56 1.42
N GLY A 188 -29.36 29.77 1.78
CA GLY A 188 -28.01 30.29 1.52
C GLY A 188 -26.90 29.59 2.33
N HIS A 189 -25.65 29.74 1.89
CA HIS A 189 -24.47 29.24 2.61
C HIS A 189 -24.29 29.98 3.94
N THR A 190 -23.77 29.28 4.95
CA THR A 190 -23.41 29.86 6.25
C THR A 190 -21.91 29.80 6.45
N ASP A 191 -21.31 30.87 6.97
CA ASP A 191 -19.89 30.98 7.27
C ASP A 191 -19.64 30.82 8.77
N ALA A 192 -18.52 30.20 9.16
CA ALA A 192 -18.14 30.03 10.56
C ALA A 192 -17.76 31.37 11.20
N ILE A 193 -18.23 31.60 12.43
CA ILE A 193 -17.88 32.80 13.21
C ILE A 193 -17.05 32.38 14.41
N PHE A 194 -15.88 32.99 14.53
CA PHE A 194 -15.04 32.81 15.69
C PHE A 194 -15.23 33.96 16.67
N THR A 195 -15.24 33.62 17.95
CA THR A 195 -15.29 34.56 19.06
C THR A 195 -14.01 34.42 19.88
N CYS A 196 -13.39 35.54 20.21
CA CYS A 196 -12.21 35.56 21.07
C CYS A 196 -12.55 35.04 22.47
N THR A 197 -11.76 34.09 22.97
CA THR A 197 -11.93 33.50 24.31
C THR A 197 -11.66 34.47 25.46
N LYS A 198 -10.92 35.55 25.21
CA LYS A 198 -10.55 36.55 26.24
C LYS A 198 -11.46 37.77 26.27
N CYS A 199 -11.74 38.38 25.12
CA CYS A 199 -12.47 39.65 25.04
C CYS A 199 -13.86 39.54 24.38
N GLY A 200 -14.27 38.36 23.94
CA GLY A 200 -15.59 38.14 23.33
C GLY A 200 -15.78 38.77 21.95
N ARG A 201 -14.76 39.38 21.36
CA ARG A 201 -14.85 40.00 20.03
C ARG A 201 -15.00 38.94 18.94
N GLU A 202 -15.95 39.15 18.03
CA GLU A 202 -16.07 38.34 16.81
C GLU A 202 -14.88 38.61 15.87
N THR A 203 -14.37 37.56 15.27
CA THR A 203 -13.22 37.60 14.36
C THR A 203 -13.34 36.48 13.34
N THR A 204 -12.77 36.70 12.15
CA THR A 204 -12.57 35.67 11.14
C THR A 204 -11.18 35.05 11.24
N LEU A 205 -10.29 35.64 12.04
CA LEU A 205 -8.92 35.17 12.25
C LEU A 205 -8.83 34.13 13.37
N PRO A 206 -7.88 33.16 13.28
CA PRO A 206 -7.65 32.16 14.32
C PRO A 206 -7.26 32.74 15.68
N ARG A 207 -6.68 33.96 15.68
CA ARG A 207 -6.27 34.70 16.87
C ARG A 207 -6.86 36.11 16.83
N CYS A 208 -7.20 36.61 18.02
CA CYS A 208 -7.76 37.94 18.23
C CYS A 208 -6.76 39.04 17.83
N PRO A 209 -7.09 39.95 16.90
CA PRO A 209 -6.18 41.03 16.50
C PRO A 209 -5.79 41.98 17.65
N GLY A 210 -6.66 42.17 18.63
CA GLY A 210 -6.43 43.11 19.74
C GLY A 210 -5.76 42.49 20.97
N CYS A 211 -5.84 41.18 21.14
CA CYS A 211 -5.51 40.52 22.41
C CYS A 211 -4.74 39.22 22.25
N ASP A 212 -4.47 38.84 21.00
CA ASP A 212 -3.74 37.65 20.55
C ASP A 212 -4.20 36.32 21.17
N ALA A 213 -5.38 36.29 21.80
CA ALA A 213 -5.96 35.08 22.34
C ALA A 213 -6.56 34.20 21.22
N PRO A 214 -6.57 32.87 21.37
CA PRO A 214 -7.21 31.96 20.43
C PRO A 214 -8.71 32.26 20.30
N ALA A 215 -9.21 32.24 19.07
CA ALA A 215 -10.62 32.38 18.79
C ALA A 215 -11.28 31.00 18.62
N THR A 216 -12.50 30.83 19.13
CA THR A 216 -13.28 29.59 19.05
C THR A 216 -14.62 29.87 18.40
N CYS A 217 -15.12 28.93 17.60
CA CYS A 217 -16.46 28.99 17.01
C CYS A 217 -17.44 28.03 17.71
N SER A 218 -17.07 27.41 18.84
CA SER A 218 -17.93 26.41 19.48
C SER A 218 -19.17 27.03 20.13
N GLN A 219 -20.31 26.36 20.00
CA GLN A 219 -21.55 26.62 20.72
C GLN A 219 -22.20 25.30 21.15
N ARG A 220 -23.00 25.35 22.22
CA ARG A 220 -23.85 24.23 22.62
C ARG A 220 -25.28 24.50 22.18
N VAL A 221 -25.89 23.53 21.50
CA VAL A 221 -27.25 23.64 20.97
C VAL A 221 -28.06 22.45 21.49
N THR A 222 -29.24 22.75 22.01
CA THR A 222 -30.24 21.75 22.36
C THR A 222 -31.04 21.39 21.11
N LEU A 223 -31.05 20.11 20.75
CA LEU A 223 -31.66 19.62 19.52
C LEU A 223 -32.64 18.48 19.83
N ASP A 224 -33.86 18.59 19.28
CA ASP A 224 -34.77 17.45 19.17
C ASP A 224 -34.36 16.57 17.99
N VAL A 225 -33.52 15.57 18.25
CA VAL A 225 -33.02 14.66 17.20
C VAL A 225 -34.15 13.81 16.64
N LYS A 226 -35.15 13.46 17.45
CA LYS A 226 -36.27 12.63 17.00
C LYS A 226 -37.11 13.37 15.96
N GLY A 227 -37.46 14.63 16.25
CA GLY A 227 -38.17 15.50 15.33
C GLY A 227 -37.37 15.79 14.06
N GLU A 228 -36.09 16.14 14.19
CA GLU A 228 -35.24 16.43 13.03
C GLU A 228 -35.01 15.20 12.14
N TYR A 229 -34.74 14.03 12.73
CA TYR A 229 -34.60 12.79 11.99
C TYR A 229 -35.87 12.46 11.20
N ALA A 230 -37.06 12.60 11.82
CA ALA A 230 -38.34 12.38 11.14
C ALA A 230 -38.56 13.35 9.97
N LYS A 231 -38.24 14.64 10.14
CA LYS A 231 -38.33 15.65 9.06
C LYS A 231 -37.39 15.31 7.90
N VAL A 232 -36.16 14.88 8.19
CA VAL A 232 -35.19 14.50 7.16
C VAL A 232 -35.64 13.26 6.40
N MET A 233 -36.12 12.23 7.11
CA MET A 233 -36.66 11.01 6.49
C MET A 233 -37.84 11.33 5.56
N ALA A 234 -38.76 12.20 5.99
CA ALA A 234 -39.88 12.65 5.17
C ALA A 234 -39.40 13.39 3.90
N ARG A 235 -38.40 14.28 4.02
CA ARG A 235 -37.80 14.99 2.87
C ARG A 235 -37.15 14.04 1.87
N LEU A 236 -36.55 12.94 2.34
CA LEU A 236 -35.97 11.90 1.48
C LEU A 236 -37.00 10.92 0.89
N GLY A 237 -38.28 11.07 1.24
CA GLY A 237 -39.36 10.17 0.82
C GLY A 237 -39.30 8.79 1.48
N LEU A 238 -38.69 8.68 2.67
CA LEU A 238 -38.45 7.41 3.37
C LEU A 238 -39.31 7.30 4.63
N LYS A 239 -39.70 6.07 4.99
CA LYS A 239 -40.39 5.80 6.26
C LYS A 239 -39.39 5.76 7.42
N ALA A 240 -39.73 6.33 8.57
CA ALA A 240 -38.83 6.46 9.73
C ALA A 240 -38.18 5.12 10.15
N ASP A 241 -38.93 4.03 10.09
CA ASP A 241 -38.47 2.69 10.53
C ASP A 241 -37.81 1.85 9.42
N SER A 242 -37.65 2.41 8.22
CA SER A 242 -37.07 1.67 7.09
C SER A 242 -35.57 1.36 7.26
N ILE A 243 -34.90 2.03 8.20
CA ILE A 243 -33.45 1.93 8.39
C ILE A 243 -33.16 1.49 9.81
N ALA A 244 -32.51 0.33 9.95
CA ALA A 244 -32.22 -0.26 11.24
C ALA A 244 -31.24 0.57 12.09
N LEU A 245 -30.25 1.21 11.46
CA LEU A 245 -29.18 1.87 12.20
C LEU A 245 -28.48 2.96 11.40
N VAL A 246 -28.57 4.21 11.86
CA VAL A 246 -27.76 5.33 11.35
C VAL A 246 -26.80 5.75 12.47
N LYS A 247 -25.53 6.00 12.13
CA LYS A 247 -24.45 6.22 13.11
C LYS A 247 -23.84 7.59 12.89
N GLY A 248 -23.73 8.36 13.96
CA GLY A 248 -23.00 9.62 14.02
C GLY A 248 -21.61 9.46 14.65
N VAL A 249 -21.06 10.58 15.07
CA VAL A 249 -19.80 10.65 15.83
C VAL A 249 -20.09 11.09 17.27
N LYS A 250 -19.18 10.78 18.20
CA LYS A 250 -19.32 11.24 19.59
C LYS A 250 -19.21 12.78 19.67
N GLY A 251 -18.32 13.36 18.88
CA GLY A 251 -18.15 14.80 18.74
C GLY A 251 -17.41 15.10 17.44
N VAL A 252 -17.61 16.31 16.92
CA VAL A 252 -16.89 16.81 15.75
C VAL A 252 -15.50 17.29 16.19
N ILE A 253 -14.46 16.75 15.55
CA ILE A 253 -13.06 17.01 15.89
C ILE A 253 -12.43 18.12 15.05
N SER A 254 -13.19 18.68 14.10
CA SER A 254 -12.74 19.75 13.22
C SER A 254 -12.65 21.09 13.94
N LYS A 255 -11.75 21.97 13.47
CA LYS A 255 -11.56 23.31 14.03
C LYS A 255 -12.85 24.14 14.04
N GLU A 256 -13.62 24.07 12.96
CA GLU A 256 -14.89 24.79 12.83
C GLU A 256 -16.07 24.10 13.52
N LYS A 257 -15.86 22.88 14.05
CA LYS A 257 -16.94 22.00 14.53
C LYS A 257 -18.10 21.89 13.54
N THR A 258 -17.75 21.80 12.25
CA THR A 258 -18.71 21.76 11.15
C THR A 258 -19.42 20.42 11.14
N VAL A 259 -20.74 20.48 11.05
CA VAL A 259 -21.62 19.31 11.07
C VAL A 259 -22.00 18.94 9.64
N GLU A 260 -21.88 17.66 9.31
CA GLU A 260 -22.37 17.12 8.03
C GLU A 260 -23.90 16.98 8.06
N ALA A 261 -24.54 17.24 6.92
CA ALA A 261 -25.99 17.10 6.76
C ALA A 261 -26.46 15.66 7.04
N MET A 262 -27.54 15.53 7.82
CA MET A 262 -28.07 14.23 8.27
C MET A 262 -28.55 13.38 7.09
N GLU A 263 -29.05 14.03 6.04
CA GLU A 263 -29.46 13.44 4.77
C GLU A 263 -28.36 12.55 4.19
N LYS A 264 -27.11 13.04 4.18
CA LYS A 264 -25.95 12.28 3.67
C LYS A 264 -25.75 11.01 4.48
N GLY A 265 -25.81 11.12 5.81
CA GLY A 265 -25.67 9.98 6.72
C GLY A 265 -26.72 8.90 6.54
N ILE A 266 -27.98 9.30 6.32
CA ILE A 266 -29.10 8.39 6.07
C ILE A 266 -28.90 7.65 4.74
N LEU A 267 -28.58 8.37 3.67
CA LEU A 267 -28.33 7.77 2.36
C LEU A 267 -27.13 6.80 2.40
N ARG A 268 -26.07 7.15 3.13
CA ARG A 268 -24.93 6.24 3.37
C ARG A 268 -25.33 4.96 4.11
N ALA A 269 -26.19 5.07 5.13
CA ALA A 269 -26.66 3.93 5.91
C ALA A 269 -27.50 2.95 5.07
N ILE A 270 -28.35 3.45 4.16
CA ILE A 270 -29.15 2.62 3.24
C ILE A 270 -28.25 1.76 2.35
N ARG A 271 -27.13 2.33 1.88
CA ARG A 271 -26.17 1.68 0.99
C ARG A 271 -25.06 0.92 1.75
N ASN A 272 -25.10 0.90 3.09
CA ASN A 272 -24.09 0.28 3.96
C ASN A 272 -22.65 0.76 3.68
N ILE A 273 -22.48 2.07 3.46
CA ILE A 273 -21.19 2.72 3.23
C ILE A 273 -20.81 3.63 4.40
N TRP A 274 -19.52 3.82 4.64
CA TRP A 274 -19.03 4.59 5.80
C TRP A 274 -18.24 5.82 5.38
N VAL A 275 -18.44 6.89 6.12
CA VAL A 275 -17.73 8.16 5.89
C VAL A 275 -16.41 8.18 6.64
N PHE A 276 -15.37 8.74 6.02
CA PHE A 276 -14.09 9.01 6.67
C PHE A 276 -14.05 10.43 7.24
N LYS A 277 -12.97 10.78 7.94
CA LYS A 277 -12.85 12.03 8.72
C LYS A 277 -13.02 13.31 7.90
N ASP A 278 -12.79 13.25 6.60
CA ASP A 278 -12.85 14.37 5.66
C ASP A 278 -14.15 14.43 4.84
N GLY A 279 -15.09 13.52 5.11
CA GLY A 279 -16.38 13.43 4.40
C GLY A 279 -16.38 12.44 3.22
N THR A 280 -15.21 11.93 2.81
CA THR A 280 -15.08 11.01 1.67
C THR A 280 -15.34 9.56 2.06
N THR A 281 -15.66 8.73 1.06
CA THR A 281 -15.84 7.28 1.19
C THR A 281 -14.66 6.56 0.55
N ARG A 282 -14.01 5.65 1.29
CA ARG A 282 -12.72 5.10 0.86
C ARG A 282 -12.64 3.59 0.97
N PHE A 283 -11.82 3.01 0.10
CA PHE A 283 -11.54 1.59 0.07
C PHE A 283 -10.04 1.34 -0.01
N ASP A 284 -9.49 0.58 0.94
CA ASP A 284 -8.06 0.25 1.01
C ASP A 284 -7.77 -1.04 0.24
N MET A 285 -6.73 -1.05 -0.58
CA MET A 285 -6.19 -2.22 -1.29
C MET A 285 -4.67 -2.27 -1.18
N ILE A 286 -4.09 -3.47 -1.26
CA ILE A 286 -2.64 -3.63 -1.45
C ILE A 286 -2.29 -3.36 -2.91
N ASP A 287 -1.20 -2.65 -3.13
CA ASP A 287 -0.75 -2.23 -4.45
C ASP A 287 0.14 -3.30 -5.08
N LEU A 288 -0.22 -3.73 -6.30
CA LEU A 288 0.66 -4.54 -7.12
C LEU A 288 0.94 -3.85 -8.46
N PRO A 289 2.20 -3.79 -8.91
CA PRO A 289 2.53 -3.23 -10.21
C PRO A 289 2.08 -4.17 -11.34
N LEU A 290 1.57 -3.59 -12.41
CA LEU A 290 1.22 -4.28 -13.65
C LEU A 290 1.42 -3.33 -14.83
N THR A 291 2.07 -3.80 -15.90
CA THR A 291 2.30 -3.01 -17.12
C THR A 291 1.44 -3.46 -18.29
N HIS A 292 0.91 -4.69 -18.24
CA HIS A 292 0.19 -5.31 -19.35
C HIS A 292 -1.04 -6.04 -18.84
N ILE A 293 -2.09 -6.08 -19.66
CA ILE A 293 -3.35 -6.77 -19.35
C ILE A 293 -3.85 -7.55 -20.55
N ARG A 294 -4.59 -8.63 -20.32
CA ARG A 294 -5.47 -9.21 -21.32
C ARG A 294 -6.95 -8.92 -21.02
N PRO A 295 -7.79 -8.65 -22.04
CA PRO A 295 -9.21 -8.41 -21.83
C PRO A 295 -9.93 -9.54 -21.06
N ASP A 296 -9.55 -10.80 -21.26
CA ASP A 296 -10.12 -11.94 -20.55
C ASP A 296 -9.77 -11.95 -19.05
N GLU A 297 -8.51 -11.71 -18.71
CA GLU A 297 -8.00 -11.63 -17.33
C GLU A 297 -8.70 -10.52 -16.53
N VAL A 298 -8.91 -9.35 -17.16
CA VAL A 298 -9.52 -8.19 -16.50
C VAL A 298 -11.05 -8.19 -16.57
N ARG A 299 -11.64 -9.18 -17.25
CA ARG A 299 -13.08 -9.38 -17.46
C ARG A 299 -13.78 -8.18 -18.07
N VAL A 300 -13.17 -7.61 -19.12
CA VAL A 300 -13.76 -6.49 -19.88
C VAL A 300 -13.85 -6.85 -21.36
N PRO A 301 -15.01 -6.65 -22.02
CA PRO A 301 -15.15 -6.91 -23.45
C PRO A 301 -14.15 -6.10 -24.28
N VAL A 302 -13.68 -6.71 -25.37
CA VAL A 302 -12.72 -6.08 -26.31
C VAL A 302 -13.25 -4.76 -26.84
N GLU A 303 -14.54 -4.67 -27.20
CA GLU A 303 -15.12 -3.42 -27.71
C GLU A 303 -15.06 -2.29 -26.67
N LYS A 304 -15.24 -2.64 -25.39
CA LYS A 304 -15.19 -1.68 -24.29
C LYS A 304 -13.75 -1.18 -24.09
N LEU A 305 -12.74 -2.05 -24.09
CA LEU A 305 -11.34 -1.60 -24.03
C LEU A 305 -10.95 -0.73 -25.24
N ARG A 306 -11.40 -1.08 -26.45
CA ARG A 306 -11.22 -0.22 -27.64
C ARG A 306 -11.82 1.16 -27.45
N SER A 307 -13.02 1.25 -26.87
CA SER A 307 -13.67 2.54 -26.58
C SER A 307 -12.90 3.39 -25.55
N LEU A 308 -12.07 2.76 -24.70
CA LEU A 308 -11.23 3.42 -23.71
C LEU A 308 -9.87 3.87 -24.27
N GLY A 309 -9.55 3.53 -25.52
CA GLY A 309 -8.31 3.89 -26.22
C GLY A 309 -7.35 2.73 -26.47
N TYR A 310 -7.68 1.50 -26.06
CA TYR A 310 -6.85 0.32 -26.31
C TYR A 310 -7.09 -0.20 -27.73
N VAL A 311 -6.38 0.36 -28.71
CA VAL A 311 -6.60 0.04 -30.14
C VAL A 311 -5.74 -1.12 -30.62
N LYS A 312 -4.51 -1.23 -30.11
CA LYS A 312 -3.50 -2.20 -30.56
C LYS A 312 -2.95 -3.03 -29.41
N ASP A 313 -2.52 -4.24 -29.72
CA ASP A 313 -1.76 -5.11 -28.83
C ASP A 313 -0.27 -4.74 -28.78
N THR A 314 0.48 -5.43 -27.92
CA THR A 314 1.93 -5.22 -27.73
C THR A 314 2.78 -5.51 -28.97
N HIS A 315 2.24 -6.21 -29.96
CA HIS A 315 2.89 -6.50 -31.24
C HIS A 315 2.45 -5.54 -32.36
N GLY A 316 1.57 -4.59 -32.05
CA GLY A 316 1.08 -3.57 -32.98
C GLY A 316 -0.10 -4.00 -33.86
N TYR A 317 -0.69 -5.18 -33.61
CA TYR A 317 -1.90 -5.64 -34.29
C TYR A 317 -3.14 -5.02 -33.64
N ASP A 318 -4.21 -4.86 -34.43
CA ASP A 318 -5.47 -4.34 -33.89
C ASP A 318 -6.05 -5.29 -32.84
N LEU A 319 -6.60 -4.73 -31.76
CA LEU A 319 -7.23 -5.49 -30.69
C LEU A 319 -8.56 -6.07 -31.17
N GLN A 320 -8.61 -7.40 -31.33
CA GLN A 320 -9.76 -8.15 -31.85
C GLN A 320 -10.17 -9.31 -30.94
N ASN A 321 -9.25 -9.87 -30.15
CA ASN A 321 -9.48 -11.04 -29.31
C ASN A 321 -9.13 -10.73 -27.84
N ALA A 322 -9.83 -11.40 -26.94
CA ALA A 322 -9.66 -11.28 -25.50
C ALA A 322 -8.34 -11.88 -24.96
N SER A 323 -7.65 -12.71 -25.76
CA SER A 323 -6.34 -13.28 -25.40
C SER A 323 -5.15 -12.40 -25.81
N GLN A 324 -5.39 -11.30 -26.54
CA GLN A 324 -4.31 -10.37 -26.92
C GLN A 324 -3.85 -9.57 -25.69
N VAL A 325 -2.54 -9.38 -25.59
CA VAL A 325 -1.93 -8.59 -24.51
C VAL A 325 -1.85 -7.14 -24.95
N VAL A 326 -2.37 -6.23 -24.13
CA VAL A 326 -2.27 -4.79 -24.36
C VAL A 326 -1.47 -4.13 -23.24
N GLU A 327 -0.74 -3.07 -23.58
CA GLU A 327 0.00 -2.25 -22.63
C GLU A 327 -0.97 -1.38 -21.82
N LEU A 328 -0.91 -1.48 -20.49
CA LEU A 328 -1.76 -0.74 -19.57
C LEU A 328 -1.33 0.73 -19.52
N HIS A 329 -2.26 1.67 -19.78
CA HIS A 329 -1.93 3.08 -19.70
C HIS A 329 -1.54 3.52 -18.27
N PRO A 330 -0.65 4.51 -18.09
CA PRO A 330 -0.10 4.87 -16.79
C PRO A 330 -1.07 5.25 -15.67
N GLN A 331 -2.28 5.70 -15.99
CA GLN A 331 -3.32 6.10 -15.02
C GLN A 331 -4.55 5.18 -15.05
N ASP A 332 -4.48 4.07 -15.76
CA ASP A 332 -5.51 3.05 -15.77
C ASP A 332 -5.22 2.00 -14.70
N ILE A 333 -6.25 1.58 -13.97
CA ILE A 333 -6.12 0.67 -12.81
C ILE A 333 -7.11 -0.49 -12.88
N LEU A 334 -6.75 -1.60 -12.24
CA LEU A 334 -7.64 -2.72 -11.95
C LEU A 334 -7.95 -2.74 -10.45
N VAL A 335 -9.23 -2.89 -10.13
CA VAL A 335 -9.70 -2.95 -8.75
C VAL A 335 -10.17 -4.36 -8.40
N SER A 336 -10.09 -4.74 -7.13
CA SER A 336 -10.59 -6.05 -6.68
C SER A 336 -12.11 -6.14 -6.76
N ASP A 337 -12.66 -7.36 -6.84
CA ASP A 337 -14.11 -7.60 -6.81
C ASP A 337 -14.79 -6.98 -5.58
N SER A 338 -14.14 -7.09 -4.42
CA SER A 338 -14.64 -6.51 -3.18
C SER A 338 -14.66 -4.98 -3.22
N CYS A 339 -13.69 -4.37 -3.89
CA CYS A 339 -13.67 -2.93 -4.13
C CYS A 339 -14.77 -2.51 -5.09
N ALA A 340 -14.91 -3.20 -6.22
CA ALA A 340 -15.92 -2.90 -7.23
C ALA A 340 -17.33 -2.97 -6.65
N ALA A 341 -17.65 -4.02 -5.88
CA ALA A 341 -18.94 -4.16 -5.19
C ALA A 341 -19.21 -2.99 -4.23
N TYR A 342 -18.19 -2.52 -3.50
CA TYR A 342 -18.32 -1.36 -2.62
C TYR A 342 -18.51 -0.07 -3.42
N MET A 343 -17.78 0.13 -4.52
CA MET A 343 -17.87 1.31 -5.37
C MET A 343 -19.21 1.43 -6.10
N VAL A 344 -19.87 0.32 -6.45
CA VAL A 344 -21.27 0.33 -6.92
C VAL A 344 -22.19 0.98 -5.88
N SER A 345 -22.06 0.58 -4.61
CA SER A 345 -22.85 1.21 -3.53
C SER A 345 -22.53 2.69 -3.34
N VAL A 346 -21.27 3.10 -3.50
CA VAL A 346 -20.88 4.52 -3.44
C VAL A 346 -21.45 5.29 -4.63
N ALA A 347 -21.41 4.76 -5.85
CA ALA A 347 -21.98 5.37 -7.04
C ALA A 347 -23.49 5.60 -6.90
N GLN A 348 -24.22 4.59 -6.42
CA GLN A 348 -25.65 4.69 -6.14
C GLN A 348 -25.96 5.71 -5.04
N PHE A 349 -25.13 5.79 -4.00
CA PHE A 349 -25.23 6.84 -3.00
C PHE A 349 -25.04 8.23 -3.61
N MET A 350 -24.07 8.39 -4.52
CA MET A 350 -23.84 9.67 -5.19
C MET A 350 -25.02 10.09 -6.05
N ASP A 351 -25.65 9.16 -6.77
CA ASP A 351 -26.85 9.44 -7.55
C ASP A 351 -28.04 9.80 -6.66
N ASP A 352 -28.29 9.03 -5.60
CA ASP A 352 -29.33 9.35 -4.60
C ASP A 352 -29.09 10.73 -3.98
N LEU A 353 -27.82 11.08 -3.71
CA LEU A 353 -27.43 12.35 -3.12
C LEU A 353 -27.68 13.51 -4.10
N LEU A 354 -27.32 13.36 -5.38
CA LEU A 354 -27.57 14.36 -6.42
C LEU A 354 -29.06 14.64 -6.59
N VAL A 355 -29.87 13.57 -6.70
CA VAL A 355 -31.31 13.69 -6.92
C VAL A 355 -32.01 14.23 -5.68
N LYS A 356 -31.82 13.61 -4.52
CA LYS A 356 -32.64 13.89 -3.32
C LYS A 356 -32.19 15.12 -2.55
N CYS A 357 -30.90 15.45 -2.55
CA CYS A 357 -30.36 16.56 -1.76
C CYS A 357 -30.02 17.79 -2.60
N TYR A 358 -29.56 17.58 -3.84
CA TYR A 358 -29.11 18.67 -4.72
C TYR A 358 -30.12 19.00 -5.84
N GLY A 359 -31.12 18.16 -6.09
CA GLY A 359 -32.10 18.37 -7.17
C GLY A 359 -31.48 18.30 -8.56
N LEU A 360 -30.43 17.50 -8.72
CA LEU A 360 -29.70 17.29 -9.97
C LEU A 360 -29.98 15.90 -10.54
N GLU A 361 -29.75 15.72 -11.83
CA GLU A 361 -29.81 14.42 -12.48
C GLU A 361 -28.74 13.45 -11.92
N PRO A 362 -29.01 12.14 -11.89
CA PRO A 362 -28.02 11.14 -11.49
C PRO A 362 -26.84 11.11 -12.49
N PHE A 363 -25.63 10.88 -11.98
CA PHE A 363 -24.40 10.94 -12.78
C PHE A 363 -23.91 9.57 -13.21
N TYR A 364 -23.89 8.59 -12.30
CA TYR A 364 -23.30 7.28 -12.55
C TYR A 364 -24.28 6.33 -13.22
N ASN A 365 -25.51 6.21 -12.71
CA ASN A 365 -26.51 5.22 -13.11
C ASN A 365 -25.97 3.78 -13.12
N ILE A 366 -25.07 3.48 -12.18
CA ILE A 366 -24.35 2.20 -12.08
C ILE A 366 -25.16 1.18 -11.29
N THR A 367 -25.34 -0.02 -11.85
CA THR A 367 -26.05 -1.11 -11.19
C THR A 367 -25.18 -2.33 -10.96
N LYS A 368 -24.15 -2.53 -11.79
CA LYS A 368 -23.25 -3.68 -11.71
C LYS A 368 -21.80 -3.22 -11.76
N PRO A 369 -20.85 -4.05 -11.27
CA PRO A 369 -19.43 -3.73 -11.31
C PRO A 369 -18.93 -3.32 -12.69
N GLU A 370 -19.38 -3.98 -13.76
CA GLU A 370 -18.91 -3.74 -15.13
C GLU A 370 -19.21 -2.32 -15.62
N ASP A 371 -20.25 -1.68 -15.08
CA ASP A 371 -20.61 -0.30 -15.42
C ASP A 371 -19.57 0.71 -14.89
N LEU A 372 -18.74 0.33 -13.90
CA LEU A 372 -17.66 1.18 -13.37
C LEU A 372 -16.52 1.41 -14.38
N VAL A 373 -16.42 0.57 -15.42
CA VAL A 373 -15.34 0.64 -16.41
C VAL A 373 -15.41 1.95 -17.20
N GLY A 374 -14.36 2.74 -17.06
CA GLY A 374 -14.21 4.08 -17.64
C GLY A 374 -14.44 5.22 -16.64
N HIS A 375 -14.99 4.95 -15.45
CA HIS A 375 -15.17 5.98 -14.44
C HIS A 375 -13.87 6.32 -13.72
N LEU A 376 -13.78 7.57 -13.29
CA LEU A 376 -12.60 8.14 -12.65
C LEU A 376 -12.65 7.97 -11.13
N VAL A 377 -11.49 7.65 -10.58
CA VAL A 377 -11.22 7.53 -9.16
C VAL A 377 -10.02 8.39 -8.77
N ILE A 378 -9.93 8.70 -7.49
CA ILE A 378 -8.74 9.28 -6.88
C ILE A 378 -8.05 8.16 -6.12
N GLY A 379 -6.83 7.82 -6.53
CA GLY A 379 -5.91 7.00 -5.73
C GLY A 379 -5.15 7.89 -4.78
N LEU A 380 -5.10 7.52 -3.52
CA LEU A 380 -4.41 8.27 -2.49
C LEU A 380 -3.67 7.30 -1.58
N ALA A 381 -2.35 7.41 -1.59
CA ALA A 381 -1.54 6.68 -0.64
C ALA A 381 -1.79 7.21 0.77
N PRO A 382 -1.79 6.34 1.78
CA PRO A 382 -1.55 6.74 3.15
C PRO A 382 -0.39 7.71 3.19
N HIS A 383 -0.50 8.69 4.05
CA HIS A 383 0.55 9.65 4.36
C HIS A 383 0.81 10.67 3.26
N THR A 384 -0.10 10.75 2.29
CA THR A 384 -0.06 11.79 1.29
C THR A 384 -1.32 12.64 1.33
N SER A 385 -1.20 13.82 0.73
CA SER A 385 -2.32 14.74 0.54
C SER A 385 -2.52 15.13 -0.93
N ALA A 386 -1.72 14.52 -1.82
CA ALA A 386 -1.87 14.63 -3.26
C ALA A 386 -2.48 13.32 -3.76
N GLY A 387 -3.77 13.35 -4.10
CA GLY A 387 -4.42 12.25 -4.79
C GLY A 387 -3.98 12.23 -6.25
N VAL A 388 -3.91 11.05 -6.85
CA VAL A 388 -3.62 10.87 -8.27
C VAL A 388 -4.90 10.39 -8.96
N LEU A 389 -5.29 11.09 -10.02
CA LEU A 389 -6.43 10.71 -10.83
C LEU A 389 -6.14 9.40 -11.56
N ALA A 390 -7.08 8.46 -11.52
CA ALA A 390 -7.02 7.21 -12.24
C ALA A 390 -8.37 6.85 -12.86
N ARG A 391 -8.36 5.90 -13.78
CA ARG A 391 -9.55 5.36 -14.45
C ARG A 391 -9.62 3.86 -14.24
N ILE A 392 -10.81 3.36 -13.89
CA ILE A 392 -11.03 1.91 -13.75
C ILE A 392 -11.14 1.30 -15.14
N VAL A 393 -10.30 0.30 -15.46
CA VAL A 393 -10.33 -0.40 -16.75
C VAL A 393 -10.57 -1.89 -16.67
N GLY A 394 -10.72 -2.43 -15.46
CA GLY A 394 -11.09 -3.83 -15.24
C GLY A 394 -10.97 -4.28 -13.80
N PHE A 395 -11.10 -5.58 -13.59
CA PHE A 395 -11.30 -6.15 -12.26
C PHE A 395 -10.43 -7.39 -12.02
N THR A 396 -9.90 -7.50 -10.80
CA THR A 396 -9.16 -8.68 -10.35
C THR A 396 -9.92 -9.48 -9.28
N ARG A 397 -9.74 -10.80 -9.30
CA ARG A 397 -10.25 -11.69 -8.25
C ARG A 397 -9.36 -11.66 -7.00
N ALA A 398 -8.09 -11.30 -7.16
CA ALA A 398 -7.16 -11.16 -6.05
C ALA A 398 -7.51 -9.95 -5.17
N ASN A 399 -7.19 -10.03 -3.88
CA ASN A 399 -7.44 -8.98 -2.90
C ASN A 399 -6.39 -7.86 -2.95
N VAL A 400 -6.16 -7.31 -4.14
CA VAL A 400 -5.13 -6.33 -4.49
C VAL A 400 -5.66 -5.34 -5.53
N GLY A 401 -5.03 -4.18 -5.65
CA GLY A 401 -5.23 -3.23 -6.75
C GLY A 401 -4.03 -3.30 -7.69
N TYR A 402 -4.26 -3.59 -8.97
CA TYR A 402 -3.19 -3.51 -9.97
C TYR A 402 -3.19 -2.14 -10.62
N ALA A 403 -2.01 -1.60 -10.85
CA ALA A 403 -1.84 -0.39 -11.63
C ALA A 403 -0.46 -0.32 -12.24
N HIS A 404 -0.30 0.59 -13.20
CA HIS A 404 1.00 0.92 -13.73
C HIS A 404 1.96 1.35 -12.61
N PRO A 405 3.24 0.91 -12.62
CA PRO A 405 4.23 1.32 -11.62
C PRO A 405 4.35 2.83 -11.44
N PHE A 406 4.13 3.60 -12.50
CA PHE A 406 4.09 5.06 -12.45
C PHE A 406 2.98 5.60 -11.57
N PHE A 407 1.79 4.99 -11.60
CA PHE A 407 0.68 5.37 -10.72
C PHE A 407 1.06 5.16 -9.25
N HIS A 408 1.63 4.00 -8.93
CA HIS A 408 2.10 3.67 -7.57
C HIS A 408 3.20 4.63 -7.09
N ALA A 409 4.21 4.88 -7.93
CA ALA A 409 5.28 5.82 -7.62
C ALA A 409 4.80 7.27 -7.46
N ALA A 410 3.82 7.71 -8.24
CA ALA A 410 3.29 9.07 -8.18
C ALA A 410 2.59 9.41 -6.84
N LYS A 411 2.13 8.40 -6.10
CA LYS A 411 1.43 8.57 -4.82
C LYS A 411 2.35 8.47 -3.60
N ARG A 412 3.63 8.10 -3.72
CA ARG A 412 4.51 7.80 -2.57
C ARG A 412 5.40 8.98 -2.19
N ARG A 413 5.19 9.64 -1.04
CA ARG A 413 6.08 10.72 -0.53
C ARG A 413 6.05 10.86 0.99
N ASN A 414 7.20 10.71 1.67
CA ASN A 414 7.39 11.02 3.09
C ASN A 414 8.86 11.35 3.40
N CYS A 415 9.14 12.13 4.45
CA CYS A 415 10.42 12.83 4.64
C CYS A 415 10.85 13.02 6.11
N PHE A 416 12.13 13.33 6.30
CA PHE A 416 12.78 13.74 7.54
C PHE A 416 12.74 15.25 7.79
N TYR A 417 12.89 15.65 9.05
CA TYR A 417 13.22 17.03 9.41
C TYR A 417 14.60 17.41 8.87
N GLY A 418 14.80 18.66 8.46
CA GLY A 418 16.03 19.04 7.78
C GLY A 418 17.31 19.00 8.63
N ASP A 419 17.20 19.14 9.96
CA ASP A 419 18.37 19.07 10.84
C ASP A 419 18.62 17.65 11.38
N THR A 420 17.85 16.66 10.91
CA THR A 420 18.15 15.26 11.19
C THR A 420 19.52 14.91 10.62
N GLU A 421 20.45 14.54 11.48
CA GLU A 421 21.78 14.07 11.11
C GLU A 421 21.68 12.68 10.51
N ILE A 422 22.23 12.54 9.31
CA ILE A 422 22.41 11.27 8.63
C ILE A 422 23.90 10.94 8.57
N GLU A 423 24.22 9.65 8.58
CA GLU A 423 25.59 9.17 8.38
C GLU A 423 25.79 8.80 6.92
N VAL A 424 26.61 9.58 6.21
CA VAL A 424 26.93 9.34 4.80
C VAL A 424 28.41 9.00 4.64
N PHE A 425 28.70 8.08 3.73
CA PHE A 425 30.03 7.66 3.36
C PHE A 425 30.25 7.98 1.88
N ASP A 426 31.26 8.79 1.58
CA ASP A 426 31.57 9.26 0.23
C ASP A 426 32.57 8.35 -0.52
N GLY A 427 32.89 7.18 0.06
CA GLY A 427 33.93 6.27 -0.43
C GLY A 427 35.30 6.47 0.24
N ARG A 428 35.51 7.56 0.98
CA ARG A 428 36.78 7.85 1.68
C ARG A 428 36.60 8.05 3.17
N LYS A 429 35.58 8.80 3.58
CA LYS A 429 35.33 9.13 4.98
C LYS A 429 33.84 9.03 5.32
N TRP A 430 33.59 8.70 6.58
CA TRP A 430 32.26 8.86 7.16
C TRP A 430 32.05 10.31 7.57
N GLU A 431 30.91 10.86 7.19
CA GLU A 431 30.50 12.21 7.57
C GLU A 431 29.11 12.15 8.20
N LYS A 432 28.98 12.78 9.36
CA LYS A 432 27.67 13.09 9.96
C LYS A 432 27.28 14.47 9.47
N ILE A 433 26.12 14.55 8.82
CA ILE A 433 25.67 15.77 8.19
C ILE A 433 24.15 15.91 8.34
N PRO A 434 23.62 17.12 8.61
CA PRO A 434 22.20 17.36 8.52
C PRO A 434 21.66 17.01 7.12
N ILE A 435 20.56 16.28 7.06
CA ILE A 435 19.97 15.82 5.79
C ILE A 435 19.66 16.99 4.85
N ARG A 436 19.23 18.15 5.37
CA ARG A 436 19.07 19.37 4.59
C ARG A 436 20.35 19.78 3.89
N LYS A 437 21.45 19.85 4.65
CA LYS A 437 22.75 20.27 4.11
C LYS A 437 23.21 19.27 3.06
N PHE A 438 23.08 17.97 3.36
CA PHE A 438 23.41 16.92 2.40
C PHE A 438 22.58 17.01 1.11
N VAL A 439 21.25 17.14 1.24
CA VAL A 439 20.35 17.25 0.08
C VAL A 439 20.70 18.49 -0.72
N LEU A 440 20.82 19.67 -0.09
CA LEU A 440 21.10 20.95 -0.76
C LEU A 440 22.50 21.01 -1.41
N GLU A 441 23.54 20.50 -0.76
CA GLU A 441 24.91 20.48 -1.33
C GLU A 441 25.06 19.49 -2.48
N ASN A 442 24.21 18.47 -2.51
CA ASN A 442 24.16 17.48 -3.57
C ASN A 442 22.94 17.66 -4.48
N PHE A 443 22.27 18.81 -4.37
CA PHE A 443 21.17 19.23 -5.22
C PHE A 443 21.74 19.99 -6.42
N ASP A 444 21.55 19.48 -7.64
CA ASP A 444 21.98 20.22 -8.81
C ASP A 444 20.98 21.34 -9.13
N LEU A 445 21.26 22.56 -8.65
CA LEU A 445 20.50 23.79 -8.93
C LEU A 445 20.51 24.20 -10.42
N SER A 446 21.38 23.62 -11.25
CA SER A 446 21.40 23.88 -12.70
C SER A 446 20.44 23.00 -13.50
N ARG A 447 19.95 21.90 -12.89
CA ARG A 447 18.92 21.00 -13.45
C ARG A 447 17.92 20.50 -12.39
N PRO A 448 17.27 21.38 -11.61
CA PRO A 448 16.32 20.94 -10.61
C PRO A 448 15.04 20.46 -11.32
N GLY A 449 14.73 19.16 -11.19
CA GLY A 449 13.39 18.67 -11.46
C GLY A 449 12.45 19.28 -10.42
N VAL A 450 11.60 20.20 -10.85
CA VAL A 450 10.56 20.81 -10.00
C VAL A 450 9.23 20.29 -10.51
N ASP A 451 8.55 19.52 -9.68
CA ASP A 451 7.20 19.09 -10.04
C ASP A 451 6.19 20.22 -9.83
N ARG A 452 4.98 20.03 -10.38
CA ARG A 452 3.87 20.99 -10.25
C ARG A 452 3.40 21.23 -8.80
N LEU A 453 3.88 20.45 -7.82
CA LEU A 453 3.53 20.52 -6.40
C LEU A 453 4.59 21.28 -5.57
N GLY A 454 5.73 21.66 -6.18
CA GLY A 454 6.82 22.37 -5.52
C GLY A 454 7.83 21.47 -4.80
N THR A 455 7.88 20.17 -5.13
CA THR A 455 8.91 19.22 -4.68
C THR A 455 10.10 19.29 -5.63
N TYR A 456 11.29 19.30 -5.03
CA TYR A 456 12.57 19.36 -5.73
C TYR A 456 13.28 18.01 -5.56
N TYR A 457 13.73 17.34 -6.63
CA TYR A 457 14.49 16.08 -6.53
C TYR A 457 15.73 16.08 -7.41
N SER A 458 16.75 15.32 -7.02
CA SER A 458 18.03 15.19 -7.73
C SER A 458 18.74 13.88 -7.38
N ASP A 459 19.60 13.42 -8.27
CA ASP A 459 20.68 12.48 -7.96
C ASP A 459 21.70 13.18 -7.05
N PRO A 460 22.29 12.46 -6.08
CA PRO A 460 23.45 12.99 -5.39
C PRO A 460 24.58 13.25 -6.41
N ALA A 461 25.27 14.39 -6.29
CA ALA A 461 26.34 14.80 -7.22
C ALA A 461 27.49 13.78 -7.38
N ARG A 462 27.61 12.83 -6.44
CA ARG A 462 28.57 11.73 -6.43
C ARG A 462 28.00 10.54 -5.64
N PRO A 463 28.50 9.31 -5.81
CA PRO A 463 27.99 8.16 -5.06
C PRO A 463 28.23 8.32 -3.56
N PHE A 464 27.15 8.30 -2.79
CA PHE A 464 27.17 8.21 -1.33
C PHE A 464 26.54 6.91 -0.86
N PHE A 465 26.95 6.47 0.32
CA PHE A 465 26.44 5.29 1.00
C PHE A 465 26.01 5.65 2.42
N THR A 466 25.10 4.89 3.01
CA THR A 466 24.67 5.02 4.40
C THR A 466 24.72 3.66 5.09
N ARG A 467 24.78 3.66 6.42
CA ARG A 467 24.48 2.47 7.20
C ARG A 467 22.99 2.19 7.10
N SER A 468 22.69 0.94 6.85
CA SER A 468 21.36 0.38 6.70
C SER A 468 21.27 -0.87 7.56
N VAL A 469 20.06 -1.25 7.98
CA VAL A 469 19.80 -2.46 8.76
C VAL A 469 18.79 -3.35 8.03
N ASP A 470 19.07 -4.65 8.00
CA ASP A 470 18.13 -5.66 7.51
C ASP A 470 17.10 -6.05 8.59
N THR A 471 16.15 -6.92 8.24
CA THR A 471 15.11 -7.36 9.18
C THR A 471 15.64 -8.18 10.36
N ALA A 472 16.84 -8.75 10.26
CA ALA A 472 17.48 -9.52 11.33
C ALA A 472 18.33 -8.65 12.26
N GLY A 473 18.50 -7.35 11.96
CA GLY A 473 19.37 -6.45 12.70
C GLY A 473 20.82 -6.42 12.21
N GLY A 474 21.11 -7.05 11.06
CA GLY A 474 22.42 -6.99 10.40
C GLY A 474 22.65 -5.63 9.76
N ILE A 475 23.82 -5.03 9.98
CA ILE A 475 24.18 -3.72 9.42
C ILE A 475 24.88 -3.89 8.08
N HIS A 476 24.38 -3.20 7.06
CA HIS A 476 24.94 -3.20 5.71
C HIS A 476 25.29 -1.78 5.27
N LEU A 477 26.22 -1.65 4.33
CA LEU A 477 26.50 -0.41 3.63
C LEU A 477 25.67 -0.38 2.34
N ARG A 478 24.76 0.58 2.22
CA ARG A 478 23.82 0.72 1.09
C ARG A 478 23.95 2.06 0.41
N ARG A 479 23.71 2.12 -0.90
CA ARG A 479 23.90 3.33 -1.69
C ARG A 479 22.68 4.25 -1.55
N ILE A 480 22.94 5.55 -1.48
CA ILE A 480 21.93 6.59 -1.59
C ILE A 480 21.69 6.87 -3.08
N THR A 481 20.48 6.63 -3.56
CA THR A 481 20.11 6.68 -4.99
C THR A 481 19.44 8.00 -5.39
N SER A 482 18.74 8.65 -4.46
CA SER A 482 18.08 9.94 -4.69
C SER A 482 18.00 10.78 -3.43
N VAL A 483 17.92 12.09 -3.62
CA VAL A 483 17.55 13.06 -2.59
C VAL A 483 16.36 13.89 -3.08
N SER A 484 15.46 14.27 -2.16
CA SER A 484 14.28 15.06 -2.48
C SER A 484 13.89 16.03 -1.36
N ILE A 485 13.25 17.14 -1.72
CA ILE A 485 12.79 18.22 -0.84
C ILE A 485 11.30 18.41 -1.03
N HIS A 486 10.54 18.31 0.05
CA HIS A 486 9.07 18.36 0.05
C HIS A 486 8.57 19.43 1.01
N ARG A 487 7.30 19.81 0.89
CA ARG A 487 6.67 20.72 1.84
C ARG A 487 6.38 20.01 3.17
N SER A 488 6.79 20.63 4.27
CA SER A 488 6.63 20.10 5.62
C SER A 488 5.16 20.13 6.07
N PRO A 489 4.64 19.08 6.73
CA PRO A 489 3.40 19.19 7.47
C PRO A 489 3.56 20.18 8.64
N ALA A 490 2.47 20.71 9.19
CA ALA A 490 2.56 21.66 10.31
C ALA A 490 3.18 21.07 11.60
N THR A 491 3.40 19.75 11.64
CA THR A 491 3.93 19.01 12.78
C THR A 491 4.70 17.78 12.43
N LEU A 492 5.67 17.52 13.29
CA LEU A 492 6.52 16.35 13.31
C LEU A 492 6.33 15.62 14.65
N ILE A 493 6.73 14.37 14.74
CA ILE A 493 6.81 13.62 16.00
C ILE A 493 8.26 13.57 16.41
N ARG A 494 8.53 14.01 17.62
CA ARG A 494 9.80 13.88 18.30
C ARG A 494 9.81 12.59 19.10
N PHE A 495 10.76 11.73 18.81
CA PHE A 495 11.14 10.58 19.62
C PHE A 495 12.40 10.89 20.39
N GLN A 496 12.43 10.51 21.67
CA GLN A 496 13.64 10.50 22.48
C GLN A 496 13.85 9.11 23.07
N THR A 497 15.03 8.52 22.89
CA THR A 497 15.37 7.21 23.44
C THR A 497 15.81 7.30 24.91
N ALA A 498 15.58 6.24 25.68
CA ALA A 498 15.76 6.24 27.13
C ALA A 498 17.22 6.06 27.56
N ARG A 499 18.01 5.24 26.86
CA ARG A 499 19.40 4.96 27.26
C ARG A 499 20.39 5.86 26.54
N GLY A 500 20.22 6.03 25.23
CA GLY A 500 21.14 6.79 24.38
C GLY A 500 20.82 8.27 24.30
N GLY A 501 19.62 8.69 24.74
CA GLY A 501 19.18 10.09 24.67
C GLY A 501 19.08 10.64 23.24
N GLN A 502 19.11 9.76 22.22
CA GLN A 502 19.00 10.16 20.83
C GLN A 502 17.62 10.71 20.56
N GLU A 503 17.59 11.83 19.86
CA GLU A 503 16.37 12.52 19.46
C GLU A 503 16.17 12.36 17.96
N LEU A 504 15.00 11.91 17.51
CA LEU A 504 14.65 11.85 16.09
C LEU A 504 13.32 12.55 15.88
N VAL A 505 13.30 13.50 14.96
CA VAL A 505 12.10 14.26 14.60
C VAL A 505 11.73 13.91 13.17
N VAL A 506 10.57 13.30 12.98
CA VAL A 506 10.09 12.81 11.69
C VAL A 506 8.64 13.20 11.46
N THR A 507 8.18 13.15 10.22
CA THR A 507 6.74 13.30 9.95
C THR A 507 5.96 12.23 10.73
N PRO A 508 4.72 12.50 11.20
CA PRO A 508 3.92 11.52 11.94
C PRO A 508 3.75 10.17 11.23
N ASP A 509 3.91 10.22 9.93
CA ASP A 509 3.67 9.15 9.00
C ASP A 509 4.94 8.39 8.57
N HIS A 510 6.09 8.78 9.11
CA HIS A 510 7.37 8.19 8.79
C HIS A 510 7.42 6.71 9.23
N SER A 511 7.98 5.85 8.37
CA SER A 511 8.17 4.43 8.64
C SER A 511 9.32 4.22 9.62
N MET A 512 9.00 4.01 10.90
CA MET A 512 9.94 3.68 11.96
C MET A 512 10.17 2.17 12.02
N LEU A 513 11.28 1.73 12.61
CA LEU A 513 11.55 0.32 12.88
C LEU A 513 11.37 0.01 14.37
N VAL A 514 10.80 -1.15 14.68
CA VAL A 514 10.63 -1.63 16.06
C VAL A 514 11.11 -3.06 16.18
N TRP A 515 11.82 -3.36 17.27
CA TRP A 515 12.17 -4.73 17.66
C TRP A 515 10.93 -5.49 18.14
N ASP A 516 10.61 -6.58 17.45
CA ASP A 516 9.56 -7.51 17.82
C ASP A 516 10.12 -8.94 17.88
N THR A 517 10.16 -9.52 19.08
CA THR A 517 10.38 -10.96 19.36
C THR A 517 11.49 -11.65 18.52
N GLY A 518 12.54 -10.91 18.12
CA GLY A 518 13.71 -11.42 17.40
C GLY A 518 13.98 -10.84 16.01
N TYR A 519 13.13 -9.93 15.51
CA TYR A 519 13.36 -9.25 14.22
C TYR A 519 12.84 -7.80 14.23
N LEU A 520 13.22 -7.02 13.21
CA LEU A 520 12.77 -5.64 13.02
C LEU A 520 11.55 -5.59 12.10
N ARG A 521 10.50 -4.92 12.57
CA ARG A 521 9.29 -4.63 11.77
C ARG A 521 9.10 -3.13 11.56
N LYS A 522 8.56 -2.74 10.41
CA LYS A 522 8.18 -1.35 10.10
C LYS A 522 6.86 -0.98 10.79
N VAL A 523 6.81 0.17 11.45
CA VAL A 523 5.66 0.74 12.16
C VAL A 523 5.63 2.24 11.91
N LYS A 524 4.46 2.87 11.84
CA LYS A 524 4.36 4.31 11.62
C LYS A 524 4.77 5.07 12.88
N ALA A 525 5.44 6.21 12.72
CA ALA A 525 5.81 7.07 13.84
C ALA A 525 4.62 7.39 14.76
N VAL A 526 3.45 7.73 14.22
CA VAL A 526 2.24 8.05 15.01
C VAL A 526 1.68 6.86 15.81
N GLU A 527 2.01 5.63 15.42
CA GLU A 527 1.58 4.42 16.13
C GLU A 527 2.50 4.07 17.30
N LEU A 528 3.72 4.64 17.32
CA LEU A 528 4.69 4.40 18.38
C LEU A 528 4.36 5.15 19.66
N LYS A 529 4.67 4.51 20.78
CA LYS A 529 4.45 5.05 22.12
C LYS A 529 5.72 4.90 22.96
N ALA A 530 5.79 5.67 24.04
CA ALA A 530 6.81 5.47 25.06
C ALA A 530 6.80 4.00 25.53
N GLY A 531 7.98 3.39 25.56
CA GLY A 531 8.18 1.97 25.87
C GLY A 531 8.48 1.07 24.67
N ASP A 532 8.10 1.45 23.45
CA ASP A 532 8.44 0.66 22.24
C ASP A 532 9.96 0.64 22.01
N ALA A 533 10.48 -0.45 21.47
CA ALA A 533 11.93 -0.69 21.33
C ALA A 533 12.41 -0.34 19.92
N LEU A 534 13.14 0.76 19.76
CA LEU A 534 13.75 1.18 18.50
C LEU A 534 15.14 0.57 18.31
N PRO A 535 15.53 0.20 17.08
CA PRO A 535 16.92 -0.13 16.76
C PRO A 535 17.78 1.11 16.72
N VAL A 536 18.83 1.12 17.54
CA VAL A 536 19.78 2.21 17.68
C VAL A 536 21.18 1.71 17.36
N PHE A 537 21.95 2.50 16.64
CA PHE A 537 23.35 2.19 16.37
C PHE A 537 24.20 2.45 17.62
N GLY A 538 24.86 1.40 18.14
CA GLY A 538 25.70 1.51 19.33
C GLY A 538 26.76 0.40 19.42
N GLY A 539 27.98 0.76 19.83
CA GLY A 539 29.06 -0.21 20.12
C GLY A 539 29.44 -1.14 18.96
N ALA A 540 29.29 -0.67 17.72
CA ALA A 540 29.47 -1.41 16.45
C ALA A 540 28.32 -2.35 16.02
N GLY A 541 27.16 -2.33 16.69
CA GLY A 541 25.99 -3.12 16.33
C GLY A 541 24.66 -2.37 16.46
N VAL A 542 23.56 -3.11 16.35
CA VAL A 542 22.20 -2.61 16.57
C VAL A 542 21.76 -2.99 17.97
N ILE A 543 21.42 -1.99 18.77
CA ILE A 543 20.93 -2.15 20.15
C ILE A 543 19.45 -1.79 20.17
N ALA A 544 18.66 -2.52 20.95
CA ALA A 544 17.29 -2.12 21.24
C ALA A 544 17.29 -1.07 22.35
N ASP A 545 16.84 0.16 22.04
CA ASP A 545 16.59 1.20 23.03
C ASP A 545 15.11 1.56 23.08
N ARG A 546 14.58 1.83 24.28
CA ARG A 546 13.16 2.13 24.44
C ARG A 546 12.88 3.61 24.24
N ILE A 547 11.73 3.92 23.67
CA ILE A 547 11.25 5.30 23.57
C ILE A 547 10.92 5.81 24.98
N ALA A 548 11.60 6.87 25.42
CA ALA A 548 11.27 7.61 26.63
C ALA A 548 10.15 8.63 26.37
N VAL A 549 10.23 9.35 25.24
CA VAL A 549 9.28 10.39 24.85
C VAL A 549 8.89 10.19 23.39
N ALA A 550 7.60 10.24 23.10
CA ALA A 550 7.03 10.33 21.77
C ALA A 550 5.98 11.44 21.78
N GLU A 551 6.29 12.60 21.21
CA GLU A 551 5.38 13.75 21.27
C GLU A 551 5.35 14.57 19.98
N PRO A 552 4.20 15.17 19.63
CA PRO A 552 4.09 16.01 18.44
C PRO A 552 4.70 17.40 18.67
N VAL A 553 5.70 17.78 17.88
CA VAL A 553 6.36 19.09 17.87
C VAL A 553 5.95 19.90 16.64
N PRO A 554 5.82 21.25 16.73
CA PRO A 554 5.64 22.09 15.54
C PRO A 554 6.73 21.82 14.52
N ALA A 555 6.39 21.76 13.23
CA ALA A 555 7.40 21.78 12.20
C ALA A 555 8.12 23.13 12.25
N PRO A 556 9.44 23.15 12.49
CA PRO A 556 10.20 24.39 12.59
C PRO A 556 10.22 25.18 11.27
N GLU A 557 9.97 24.48 10.16
CA GLU A 557 10.16 25.01 8.82
C GLU A 557 9.15 24.45 7.80
N GLU A 558 9.06 25.11 6.65
CA GLU A 558 8.14 24.78 5.55
C GLU A 558 8.61 23.60 4.68
N ARG A 559 9.83 23.07 4.88
CA ARG A 559 10.38 21.98 4.05
C ARG A 559 10.90 20.81 4.87
N VAL A 560 10.75 19.62 4.33
CA VAL A 560 11.26 18.33 4.83
C VAL A 560 12.02 17.63 3.71
N PHE A 561 12.95 16.75 4.07
CA PHE A 561 13.93 16.18 3.14
C PHE A 561 13.87 14.66 3.17
N CYS A 562 14.02 14.01 2.03
CA CYS A 562 14.08 12.56 1.97
C CYS A 562 15.28 12.11 1.14
N LEU A 563 15.73 10.90 1.41
CA LEU A 563 16.72 10.21 0.60
C LEU A 563 16.30 8.75 0.45
N THR A 564 16.59 8.18 -0.70
CA THR A 564 16.26 6.79 -1.03
C THR A 564 17.53 5.94 -0.92
N VAL A 565 17.42 4.80 -0.23
CA VAL A 565 18.49 3.84 0.03
C VAL A 565 18.16 2.52 -0.66
N ASP A 566 19.13 1.95 -1.37
CA ASP A 566 18.94 0.69 -2.08
C ASP A 566 18.86 -0.54 -1.15
N THR A 567 18.25 -1.61 -1.67
CA THR A 567 18.18 -2.96 -1.09
C THR A 567 17.36 -3.11 0.19
N ASP A 568 17.83 -2.55 1.31
CA ASP A 568 17.21 -2.80 2.63
C ASP A 568 16.16 -1.73 2.97
N HIS A 569 16.21 -0.58 2.28
CA HIS A 569 15.23 0.49 2.42
C HIS A 569 15.15 1.02 3.87
N THR A 570 16.32 1.13 4.53
CA THR A 570 16.47 1.71 5.86
C THR A 570 17.72 2.59 5.93
N LEU A 571 17.77 3.50 6.89
CA LEU A 571 18.93 4.34 7.16
C LEU A 571 19.07 4.65 8.64
N THR A 572 20.27 5.09 9.03
CA THR A 572 20.52 5.67 10.35
C THR A 572 20.26 7.18 10.33
N ALA A 573 19.33 7.62 11.16
CA ALA A 573 18.95 9.02 11.37
C ALA A 573 19.06 9.38 12.86
N ASN A 574 19.94 10.33 13.21
CA ASN A 574 20.31 10.65 14.59
C ASN A 574 20.71 9.43 15.43
N GLY A 575 21.35 8.44 14.80
CA GLY A 575 21.75 7.19 15.45
C GLY A 575 20.63 6.15 15.62
N ILE A 576 19.40 6.44 15.19
CA ILE A 576 18.27 5.50 15.19
C ILE A 576 18.12 4.93 13.78
N PHE A 577 18.01 3.61 13.65
CA PHE A 577 17.65 2.99 12.39
C PHE A 577 16.16 3.14 12.14
N THR A 578 15.81 3.63 10.96
CA THR A 578 14.43 3.86 10.56
C THR A 578 14.23 3.43 9.11
N GLY A 579 13.00 3.11 8.75
CA GLY A 579 12.66 2.79 7.37
C GLY A 579 12.75 4.04 6.51
N GLN A 580 13.16 3.87 5.25
CA GLN A 580 12.70 4.79 4.23
C GLN A 580 11.19 4.54 4.00
N CYS A 581 10.52 5.49 3.36
CA CYS A 581 9.08 5.51 3.34
C CYS A 581 8.47 4.85 2.10
N ASP A 582 8.10 3.58 2.25
CA ASP A 582 7.42 2.80 1.21
C ASP A 582 5.93 2.63 1.60
N GLY A 583 5.01 3.08 0.74
CA GLY A 583 3.56 2.88 0.89
C GLY A 583 3.10 1.70 0.02
N ASP A 584 2.69 0.59 0.65
CA ASP A 584 2.27 -0.66 -0.03
C ASP A 584 0.75 -0.89 0.01
N GLU A 585 -0.02 0.05 0.56
CA GLU A 585 -1.48 0.06 0.52
C GLU A 585 -1.94 1.42 0.04
N ASP A 586 -2.88 1.47 -0.90
CA ASP A 586 -3.54 2.70 -1.30
C ASP A 586 -5.02 2.70 -0.96
N CYS A 587 -5.57 3.89 -0.77
CA CYS A 587 -7.01 4.06 -0.76
C CYS A 587 -7.51 4.61 -2.09
N ILE A 588 -8.64 4.09 -2.56
CA ILE A 588 -9.34 4.64 -3.71
C ILE A 588 -10.71 5.18 -3.31
N MET A 589 -11.14 6.22 -4.01
CA MET A 589 -12.45 6.86 -3.87
C MET A 589 -12.95 7.32 -5.23
N LEU A 590 -14.26 7.28 -5.47
CA LEU A 590 -14.85 7.81 -6.70
C LEU A 590 -14.57 9.32 -6.81
N LEU A 591 -14.22 9.81 -8.01
CA LEU A 591 -13.88 11.22 -8.21
C LEU A 591 -14.99 12.15 -7.73
N LEU A 592 -16.24 11.88 -8.11
CA LEU A 592 -17.35 12.76 -7.74
C LEU A 592 -17.64 12.76 -6.23
N ASP A 593 -17.43 11.63 -5.54
CA ASP A 593 -17.53 11.56 -4.07
C ASP A 593 -16.45 12.44 -3.43
N GLY A 594 -15.21 12.35 -3.93
CA GLY A 594 -14.10 13.21 -3.52
C GLY A 594 -14.34 14.70 -3.79
N LEU A 595 -15.11 15.07 -4.82
CA LEU A 595 -15.42 16.48 -5.13
C LEU A 595 -16.58 17.06 -4.31
N ILE A 596 -17.65 16.27 -4.10
CA ILE A 596 -18.88 16.76 -3.46
C ILE A 596 -18.85 16.63 -1.93
N ASN A 597 -18.26 15.55 -1.42
CA ASN A 597 -18.35 15.20 0.00
C ASN A 597 -17.11 15.60 0.81
N PHE A 598 -15.97 15.78 0.15
CA PHE A 598 -14.78 16.33 0.80
C PHE A 598 -15.00 17.78 1.26
N SER A 599 -14.56 18.08 2.48
CA SER A 599 -14.41 19.47 2.91
C SER A 599 -13.27 19.64 3.89
N ARG A 600 -12.46 20.70 3.69
CA ARG A 600 -11.42 21.10 4.65
C ARG A 600 -12.02 21.44 6.02
N ALA A 601 -13.28 21.84 6.08
CA ALA A 601 -13.97 22.16 7.32
C ALA A 601 -14.25 20.93 8.20
N PHE A 602 -14.18 19.71 7.65
CA PHE A 602 -14.29 18.45 8.41
C PHE A 602 -12.95 17.96 8.97
N LEU A 603 -11.83 18.46 8.44
CA LEU A 603 -10.52 17.97 8.82
C LEU A 603 -10.27 18.21 10.33
N PRO A 604 -9.71 17.21 11.03
CA PRO A 604 -9.42 17.33 12.46
C PRO A 604 -8.55 18.54 12.79
N GLN A 605 -8.87 19.21 13.89
CA GLN A 605 -8.07 20.30 14.44
C GLN A 605 -6.70 19.83 14.97
N ASN A 606 -6.63 18.56 15.40
CA ASN A 606 -5.42 17.95 15.92
C ASN A 606 -4.46 17.56 14.78
N ARG A 607 -3.17 17.75 15.06
CA ARG A 607 -2.03 17.61 14.16
C ARG A 607 -1.92 16.19 13.57
N GLY A 608 -1.70 16.09 12.25
CA GLY A 608 -1.74 14.85 11.47
C GLY A 608 -3.10 14.53 10.81
N GLY A 609 -4.16 15.27 11.13
CA GLY A 609 -5.51 15.02 10.58
C GLY A 609 -5.74 15.42 9.12
N SER A 610 -4.87 16.26 8.56
CA SER A 610 -4.92 16.71 7.15
C SER A 610 -4.14 15.79 6.19
N MET A 611 -3.28 14.94 6.74
CA MET A 611 -2.63 13.85 6.01
C MET A 611 -3.67 12.76 5.77
N ASP A 612 -3.50 11.98 4.71
CA ASP A 612 -4.55 11.11 4.15
C ASP A 612 -5.73 11.86 3.54
N ALA A 613 -5.75 13.18 3.33
CA ALA A 613 -6.87 13.85 2.65
C ALA A 613 -6.47 14.34 1.25
N PRO A 614 -7.32 14.22 0.21
CA PRO A 614 -6.98 14.66 -1.15
C PRO A 614 -7.03 16.20 -1.26
N LEU A 615 -6.05 16.88 -0.67
CA LEU A 615 -5.95 18.36 -0.67
C LEU A 615 -5.59 18.92 -2.05
N VAL A 616 -4.88 18.12 -2.85
CA VAL A 616 -4.50 18.39 -4.23
C VAL A 616 -4.77 17.13 -5.06
N LEU A 617 -5.12 17.32 -6.33
CA LEU A 617 -5.36 16.23 -7.29
C LEU A 617 -4.40 16.36 -8.47
N THR A 618 -3.52 15.37 -8.64
CA THR A 618 -2.66 15.21 -9.80
C THR A 618 -3.47 14.59 -10.93
N SER A 619 -3.70 15.36 -12.00
CA SER A 619 -4.52 14.92 -13.14
C SER A 619 -3.74 14.14 -14.19
N ARG A 620 -2.42 14.33 -14.26
CA ARG A 620 -1.53 13.70 -15.24
C ARG A 620 -0.24 13.25 -14.57
N ILE A 621 0.21 12.03 -14.90
CA ILE A 621 1.52 11.53 -14.48
C ILE A 621 2.57 11.90 -15.52
N ASP A 622 3.69 12.45 -15.05
CA ASP A 622 4.91 12.63 -15.83
C ASP A 622 5.99 11.69 -15.26
N PRO A 623 6.49 10.71 -16.04
CA PRO A 623 7.53 9.79 -15.58
C PRO A 623 8.82 10.49 -15.12
N ALA A 624 9.10 11.70 -15.59
CA ALA A 624 10.24 12.45 -15.08
C ALA A 624 10.05 12.84 -13.60
N GLU A 625 8.82 13.11 -13.15
CA GLU A 625 8.49 13.70 -11.84
C GLU A 625 8.14 12.68 -10.74
N ILE A 626 8.18 11.37 -11.06
CA ILE A 626 7.86 10.28 -10.13
C ILE A 626 9.12 9.69 -9.48
N ASP A 627 8.91 8.79 -8.51
CA ASP A 627 10.01 8.11 -7.83
C ASP A 627 10.92 7.32 -8.80
N LYS A 628 12.24 7.36 -8.55
CA LYS A 628 13.25 6.73 -9.39
C LYS A 628 13.17 5.21 -9.43
N GLU A 629 12.55 4.57 -8.44
CA GLU A 629 12.33 3.13 -8.46
C GLU A 629 11.57 2.71 -9.73
N ALA A 630 10.58 3.50 -10.14
CA ALA A 630 9.83 3.24 -11.37
C ALA A 630 10.67 3.48 -12.65
N LEU A 631 11.78 4.22 -12.55
CA LEU A 631 12.73 4.40 -13.65
C LEU A 631 13.69 3.20 -13.82
N ASN A 632 13.76 2.32 -12.81
CA ASN A 632 14.58 1.11 -12.83
C ASN A 632 13.90 -0.10 -13.47
N ILE A 633 12.71 0.07 -14.03
CA ILE A 633 11.97 -1.01 -14.67
C ILE A 633 12.62 -1.36 -16.01
N ASP A 634 12.93 -2.64 -16.18
CA ASP A 634 13.35 -3.22 -17.46
C ASP A 634 12.13 -3.38 -18.36
N VAL A 635 12.22 -2.87 -19.58
CA VAL A 635 11.10 -2.78 -20.54
C VAL A 635 11.38 -3.52 -21.84
N CYS A 636 12.35 -4.44 -21.81
CA CYS A 636 12.69 -5.34 -22.92
C CYS A 636 11.83 -6.62 -22.90
N ASP A 637 11.62 -7.20 -24.08
CA ASP A 637 10.93 -8.49 -24.29
C ASP A 637 11.79 -9.70 -23.92
N HIS A 638 13.12 -9.57 -24.03
CA HIS A 638 14.07 -10.57 -23.56
C HIS A 638 15.36 -9.92 -23.07
N TYR A 639 16.07 -10.58 -22.15
CA TYR A 639 17.43 -10.18 -21.82
C TYR A 639 18.41 -10.69 -22.89
N PRO A 640 19.40 -9.88 -23.30
CA PRO A 640 20.42 -10.32 -24.26
C PRO A 640 21.36 -11.36 -23.63
N ILE A 641 21.99 -12.20 -24.46
CA ILE A 641 22.84 -13.32 -24.00
C ILE A 641 23.99 -12.86 -23.09
N GLU A 642 24.49 -11.67 -23.34
CA GLU A 642 25.54 -11.00 -22.59
C GLU A 642 25.19 -10.90 -21.10
N VAL A 643 23.94 -10.55 -20.77
CA VAL A 643 23.46 -10.46 -19.37
C VAL A 643 23.62 -11.80 -18.67
N TYR A 644 23.23 -12.90 -19.32
CA TYR A 644 23.37 -14.24 -18.75
C TYR A 644 24.84 -14.66 -18.61
N THR A 645 25.68 -14.36 -19.61
CA THR A 645 27.12 -14.70 -19.54
C THR A 645 27.87 -13.88 -18.49
N SER A 646 27.51 -12.61 -18.33
CA SER A 646 28.04 -11.73 -17.28
C SER A 646 27.60 -12.16 -15.89
N ALA A 647 26.36 -12.65 -15.74
CA ALA A 647 25.88 -13.20 -14.48
C ALA A 647 26.68 -14.45 -14.03
N LEU A 648 27.15 -15.28 -14.98
CA LEU A 648 27.99 -16.45 -14.66
C LEU A 648 29.33 -16.09 -14.01
N VAL A 649 29.86 -14.90 -14.32
CA VAL A 649 31.10 -14.39 -13.73
C VAL A 649 30.85 -13.38 -12.61
N TYR A 650 29.59 -13.28 -12.14
CA TYR A 650 29.17 -12.36 -11.08
C TYR A 650 29.56 -10.90 -11.37
N ALA A 651 29.44 -10.47 -12.63
CA ALA A 651 29.72 -9.09 -13.01
C ALA A 651 28.77 -8.11 -12.29
N GLU A 652 29.28 -6.92 -11.96
CA GLU A 652 28.46 -5.88 -11.32
C GLU A 652 27.34 -5.40 -12.26
N PRO A 653 26.08 -5.27 -11.80
CA PRO A 653 24.95 -4.86 -12.65
C PRO A 653 25.18 -3.53 -13.39
N LYS A 654 25.91 -2.59 -12.79
CA LYS A 654 26.23 -1.29 -13.42
C LYS A 654 27.05 -1.40 -14.70
N THR A 655 27.82 -2.48 -14.85
CA THR A 655 28.65 -2.70 -16.05
C THR A 655 27.82 -3.15 -17.24
N ILE A 656 26.67 -3.77 -16.99
CA ILE A 656 25.76 -4.33 -18.01
C ILE A 656 24.46 -3.55 -18.17
N VAL A 657 24.19 -2.55 -17.31
CA VAL A 657 22.93 -1.77 -17.33
C VAL A 657 22.61 -1.15 -18.69
N LYS A 658 23.64 -0.79 -19.47
CA LYS A 658 23.50 -0.21 -20.81
C LYS A 658 23.00 -1.19 -21.86
N LEU A 659 23.07 -2.50 -21.57
CA LEU A 659 22.59 -3.56 -22.45
C LEU A 659 21.08 -3.81 -22.28
N ILE A 660 20.49 -3.25 -21.22
CA ILE A 660 19.10 -3.48 -20.86
C ILE A 660 18.32 -2.19 -21.14
N ASP A 661 17.21 -2.33 -21.86
CA ASP A 661 16.30 -1.22 -22.08
C ASP A 661 15.49 -0.96 -20.79
N ARG A 662 15.54 0.28 -20.33
CA ARG A 662 14.99 0.71 -19.04
C ARG A 662 14.23 2.00 -19.22
N VAL A 663 13.22 2.23 -18.39
CA VAL A 663 12.41 3.46 -18.40
C VAL A 663 13.29 4.72 -18.33
N GLU A 664 14.31 4.73 -17.46
CA GLU A 664 15.26 5.84 -17.33
C GLU A 664 15.86 6.29 -18.67
N ASN A 665 16.14 5.36 -19.58
CA ASN A 665 16.75 5.64 -20.89
C ASN A 665 15.74 6.23 -21.90
N ARG A 666 14.44 6.14 -21.61
CA ARG A 666 13.35 6.60 -22.49
C ARG A 666 12.81 7.97 -22.09
N ILE A 667 13.20 8.50 -20.92
CA ILE A 667 12.73 9.80 -20.41
C ILE A 667 12.99 10.93 -21.42
N GLY A 668 11.99 11.80 -21.58
CA GLY A 668 12.04 12.91 -22.55
C GLY A 668 11.66 12.53 -23.99
N THR A 669 11.34 11.25 -24.24
CA THR A 669 10.83 10.78 -25.54
C THR A 669 9.36 10.31 -25.40
N PRO A 670 8.61 10.11 -26.51
CA PRO A 670 7.28 9.51 -26.45
C PRO A 670 7.27 8.12 -25.77
N ALA A 671 8.32 7.32 -25.99
CA ALA A 671 8.47 5.97 -25.45
C ALA A 671 8.64 5.89 -23.92
N GLN A 672 8.62 7.02 -23.21
CA GLN A 672 8.65 7.06 -21.75
C GLN A 672 7.36 6.50 -21.09
N VAL A 673 6.26 6.45 -21.84
CA VAL A 673 4.93 5.96 -21.37
C VAL A 673 4.33 4.88 -22.26
N GLU A 674 5.03 4.47 -23.32
CA GLU A 674 4.53 3.50 -24.30
C GLU A 674 5.65 2.60 -24.84
N GLY A 675 5.26 1.45 -25.41
CA GLY A 675 6.15 0.48 -26.01
C GLY A 675 6.90 -0.36 -24.98
N PHE A 676 6.33 -0.57 -23.79
CA PHE A 676 6.91 -1.46 -22.80
C PHE A 676 6.72 -2.91 -23.23
N GLN A 677 7.66 -3.75 -22.84
CA GLN A 677 7.58 -5.20 -23.03
C GLN A 677 7.90 -5.89 -21.70
N PHE A 678 7.77 -7.21 -21.69
CA PHE A 678 8.03 -8.04 -20.52
C PHE A 678 8.59 -9.39 -20.97
N THR A 679 9.28 -10.08 -20.06
CA THR A 679 10.05 -11.28 -20.39
C THR A 679 9.30 -12.60 -20.22
N HIS A 680 8.25 -12.63 -19.39
CA HIS A 680 7.54 -13.85 -19.04
C HIS A 680 6.03 -13.61 -19.01
N ASP A 681 5.30 -14.43 -19.76
CA ASP A 681 3.84 -14.45 -19.72
C ASP A 681 3.30 -15.09 -18.44
N THR A 682 2.10 -14.66 -18.05
CA THR A 682 1.27 -15.27 -17.02
C THR A 682 0.01 -15.86 -17.63
N SER A 683 -0.48 -16.98 -17.07
CA SER A 683 -1.75 -17.57 -17.48
C SER A 683 -2.98 -16.78 -17.03
N ASP A 684 -2.94 -16.17 -15.85
CA ASP A 684 -3.94 -15.24 -15.32
C ASP A 684 -3.28 -14.42 -14.19
N ILE A 685 -3.42 -13.09 -14.22
CA ILE A 685 -2.89 -12.20 -13.17
C ILE A 685 -3.44 -12.50 -11.76
N SER A 686 -4.61 -13.11 -11.67
CA SER A 686 -5.26 -13.55 -10.43
C SER A 686 -5.09 -15.05 -10.16
N SER A 687 -4.27 -15.77 -10.94
CA SER A 687 -4.02 -17.20 -10.73
C SER A 687 -3.32 -17.44 -9.40
N GLY A 688 -3.95 -18.24 -8.53
CA GLY A 688 -3.39 -18.59 -7.23
C GLY A 688 -4.43 -18.57 -6.11
N PRO A 689 -4.02 -18.84 -4.85
CA PRO A 689 -4.90 -18.76 -3.70
C PRO A 689 -5.31 -17.28 -3.45
N LEU A 690 -6.61 -16.99 -3.56
CA LEU A 690 -7.16 -15.63 -3.42
C LEU A 690 -7.10 -15.09 -1.98
N GLU A 691 -7.03 -16.00 -1.01
CA GLU A 691 -6.93 -15.67 0.41
C GLU A 691 -5.82 -16.51 1.05
N SER A 692 -5.02 -15.87 1.91
CA SER A 692 -3.93 -16.53 2.60
C SER A 692 -4.45 -17.46 3.69
N MET A 693 -3.78 -18.60 3.92
CA MET A 693 -4.10 -19.47 5.06
C MET A 693 -4.01 -18.73 6.41
N TYR A 694 -3.12 -17.74 6.51
CA TYR A 694 -2.96 -16.91 7.70
C TYR A 694 -4.22 -16.12 8.07
N THR A 695 -5.00 -15.65 7.10
CA THR A 695 -6.26 -14.91 7.35
C THR A 695 -7.43 -15.85 7.63
N GLN A 696 -7.38 -17.08 7.10
CA GLN A 696 -8.41 -18.09 7.34
C GLN A 696 -8.29 -18.73 8.72
N MET A 697 -7.08 -18.92 9.22
CA MET A 697 -6.82 -19.45 10.57
C MET A 697 -7.17 -18.42 11.64
N LYS A 698 -8.02 -18.81 12.60
CA LYS A 698 -8.53 -17.91 13.64
C LYS A 698 -7.61 -17.81 14.85
N THR A 699 -6.99 -18.91 15.26
CA THR A 699 -6.16 -18.95 16.48
C THR A 699 -4.67 -18.84 16.15
N MET A 700 -3.88 -18.32 17.09
CA MET A 700 -2.42 -18.27 16.94
C MET A 700 -1.78 -19.66 16.99
N THR A 701 -2.38 -20.60 17.73
CA THR A 701 -1.90 -21.98 17.83
C THR A 701 -1.97 -22.68 16.47
N ASP A 702 -3.11 -22.60 15.78
CA ASP A 702 -3.26 -23.22 14.46
C ASP A 702 -2.27 -22.65 13.44
N LYS A 703 -2.02 -21.33 13.52
CA LYS A 703 -1.05 -20.65 12.64
C LYS A 703 0.37 -21.14 12.85
N LEU A 704 0.79 -21.27 14.11
CA LEU A 704 2.11 -21.75 14.46
C LEU A 704 2.28 -23.23 14.08
N GLU A 705 1.27 -24.06 14.33
CA GLU A 705 1.30 -25.46 13.94
C GLU A 705 1.42 -25.61 12.41
N ALA A 706 0.65 -24.83 11.64
CA ALA A 706 0.74 -24.84 10.18
C ALA A 706 2.11 -24.37 9.66
N GLU A 707 2.72 -23.37 10.30
CA GLU A 707 4.07 -22.90 10.00
C GLU A 707 5.11 -24.00 10.23
N LEU A 708 5.04 -24.70 11.37
CA LEU A 708 5.94 -25.81 11.69
C LEU A 708 5.77 -27.01 10.75
N VAL A 709 4.52 -27.37 10.44
CA VAL A 709 4.22 -28.44 9.46
C VAL A 709 4.77 -28.10 8.07
N LEU A 710 4.78 -26.82 7.70
CA LEU A 710 5.39 -26.39 6.44
C LEU A 710 6.92 -26.48 6.50
N ALA A 711 7.54 -26.09 7.63
CA ALA A 711 8.97 -26.23 7.84
C ALA A 711 9.43 -27.70 7.74
N GLU A 712 8.68 -28.65 8.30
CA GLU A 712 8.99 -30.09 8.19
C GLU A 712 8.94 -30.63 6.75
N LYS A 713 8.18 -29.97 5.85
CA LYS A 713 8.01 -30.40 4.45
C LYS A 713 9.04 -29.81 3.50
N ILE A 714 9.55 -28.61 3.79
CA ILE A 714 10.41 -27.87 2.86
C ILE A 714 11.87 -28.12 3.21
N ARG A 715 12.64 -28.74 2.31
CA ARG A 715 14.08 -29.02 2.50
C ARG A 715 14.97 -27.79 2.76
N ALA A 716 14.47 -26.59 2.49
CA ALA A 716 15.21 -25.34 2.56
C ALA A 716 15.01 -24.57 3.88
N VAL A 717 14.02 -24.99 4.69
CA VAL A 717 13.72 -24.49 6.03
C VAL A 717 14.20 -25.53 7.03
#